data_AF-A0A1F5LYI6-F1
#
_entry.id   AF-A0A1F5LYI6-F1
#
_cell.length_a   1.000
_cell.length_b   1.000
_cell.length_c   1.000
_cell.angle_alpha   90.00
_cell.angle_beta   90.00
_cell.angle_gamma   90.00
#
_symmetry.space_group_name_H-M   'P 1'
#
loop_
_entity.id
_entity.type
_entity.pdbx_description
1 polymer ?
#
loop_
_entity_poly.entity_id
_entity_poly.type
_entity_poly.pdbx_seq_one_letter_code
_entity_poly.pdbx_strand_id
1 'polypeptide(L)'
;MSSVVTTIEPTSNTSALNTETGANGEVKRLHHIPRPVNKEAERKWLLEQMAGAFRIFAKLGFSDGSSGHISLRDPIEPRTFWINPYGVHFALLKVSDMVRVDEEGNRVAGADKPVNAAGFIIHSAIHQRRPDIHAACHMHSPYGRAWSTFGRGIDMFNQDSCMFYDDLSVYPAFGGVVFAKEEGQRLAEYLGPKNKNLIMQNHGLLTAGGTVAEAAAFFIALERACQTQLLVEASTAPGSIGASEGILKKTLVDDETAIYTKKGTGTPEVILDLSGLRPRTGGLHPRIDFILSRPIPSPEYTCERCLLSAYISMSCLNARNATRATSGNLICSAMRQLTLSTGPSSSSLVSLSPFTNPPRNIPRGGGPFTFLRHFANPSVHKDRLAIGETAKRSVRRNLETLNSHIEDALVPTDPLSAFGGDFQLPDFSYQFPLSTDDFFSQFPPEALFPSKLSNQLTEIMTELVGTSKSMCLGKPEGQPPLDFMELSTLLGVSNISASVSAFFHSLHWHLPVVHFPTFDPGNVSNSLLLSIFLSGATYTFPLDGGALPSSLFDVAEEYIFRNIANLAAVPSPKDSTHLLSTVQLIQSALIIEMLQFGRDDMQTRRRIRIVRHPCLVSTIRSLGIFQLKRRTAPKVCDEMTWKALVAEEVCIRIACWVFLADGFLTVCFKNNPSISVFEMDCHLPWSAGLWEAESASSFSKIAEAHSADLPLPPLRDVVTQLLETQNEVSIPWSLSVSVEHLLILIYAINSLAFQTRAGLLRYLSVDKIRRASANWKRIWDSVTGLLAKDQFFHIGYPKHAQELWWLLNATLEVSSKSDASFKYLDNTATDDLGNLNDFIQWCYEIAP
;
A
#
# COMPACT_ATOMS: atom_id res chain seq x y z
N MET A 1 -49.46 5.95 51.03
CA MET A 1 -48.80 6.67 52.15
C MET A 1 -47.31 6.39 52.06
N SER A 2 -46.50 7.43 52.19
CA SER A 2 -45.09 7.61 51.81
C SER A 2 -44.17 6.38 51.81
N SER A 3 -43.54 6.11 50.66
CA SER A 3 -42.29 5.37 50.60
C SER A 3 -41.13 6.35 50.41
N VAL A 4 -40.28 6.39 51.43
CA VAL A 4 -39.09 7.21 51.60
C VAL A 4 -38.18 7.18 50.36
N VAL A 5 -37.90 8.35 49.79
CA VAL A 5 -36.80 8.56 48.84
C VAL A 5 -35.52 8.51 49.63
N THR A 6 -34.75 7.43 49.50
CA THR A 6 -33.40 7.34 50.06
C THR A 6 -32.51 8.33 49.29
N THR A 7 -32.21 9.46 49.91
CA THR A 7 -31.13 10.34 49.50
C THR A 7 -29.83 9.56 49.62
N ILE A 8 -29.19 9.28 48.48
CA ILE A 8 -27.78 8.88 48.47
C ILE A 8 -27.00 10.11 48.92
N GLU A 9 -26.48 10.08 50.15
CA GLU A 9 -25.53 11.09 50.61
C GLU A 9 -24.29 11.07 49.70
N PRO A 10 -23.78 12.24 49.29
CA PRO A 10 -22.61 12.32 48.41
C PRO A 10 -21.38 11.83 49.18
N THR A 11 -20.85 10.69 48.78
CA THR A 11 -19.52 10.25 49.22
C THR A 11 -18.48 11.28 48.77
N SER A 12 -17.54 11.59 49.68
CA SER A 12 -16.57 12.68 49.64
C SER A 12 -15.49 12.61 48.55
N ASN A 13 -15.76 11.99 47.40
CA ASN A 13 -14.82 11.87 46.29
C ASN A 13 -15.03 13.00 45.27
N THR A 14 -14.74 14.23 45.65
CA THR A 14 -14.69 15.36 44.71
C THR A 14 -13.28 15.46 44.10
N SER A 15 -13.16 15.22 42.80
CA SER A 15 -11.91 15.50 42.07
C SER A 15 -11.64 17.00 42.08
N ALA A 16 -10.41 17.39 42.46
CA ALA A 16 -9.96 18.78 42.47
C ALA A 16 -10.03 19.46 41.09
N LEU A 17 -10.10 18.68 40.00
CA LEU A 17 -10.14 19.18 38.63
C LEU A 17 -11.52 19.71 38.21
N ASN A 18 -12.61 19.30 38.87
CA ASN A 18 -13.99 19.65 38.50
C ASN A 18 -14.71 20.47 39.59
N THR A 19 -13.94 21.19 40.42
CA THR A 19 -14.46 21.99 41.53
C THR A 19 -13.75 23.32 41.69
N GLU A 20 -14.50 24.41 41.84
CA GLU A 20 -14.00 25.70 42.32
C GLU A 20 -14.50 25.97 43.74
N THR A 21 -13.62 26.42 44.63
CA THR A 21 -13.99 26.83 45.99
C THR A 21 -14.37 28.31 45.99
N GLY A 22 -15.64 28.62 46.26
CA GLY A 22 -16.11 30.00 46.39
C GLY A 22 -15.57 30.67 47.67
N ALA A 23 -15.67 32.00 47.73
CA ALA A 23 -15.18 32.82 48.86
C ALA A 23 -15.80 32.46 50.23
N ASN A 24 -16.91 31.71 50.24
CA ASN A 24 -17.59 31.24 51.45
C ASN A 24 -17.26 29.77 51.80
N GLY A 25 -16.31 29.13 51.11
CA GLY A 25 -15.97 27.71 51.28
C GLY A 25 -16.90 26.73 50.58
N GLU A 26 -17.89 27.21 49.80
CA GLU A 26 -18.75 26.34 48.99
C GLU A 26 -18.00 25.78 47.79
N VAL A 27 -18.01 24.45 47.64
CA VAL A 27 -17.41 23.73 46.50
C VAL A 27 -18.41 23.72 45.34
N LYS A 28 -18.17 24.52 44.30
CA LYS A 28 -19.00 24.60 43.10
C LYS A 28 -18.43 23.71 41.99
N ARG A 29 -19.24 22.79 41.45
CA ARG A 29 -18.82 21.96 40.32
C ARG A 29 -18.80 22.77 39.03
N LEU A 30 -17.77 22.57 38.21
CA LEU A 30 -17.58 23.28 36.94
C LEU A 30 -18.42 22.65 35.81
N HIS A 31 -18.56 21.33 35.81
CA HIS A 31 -19.23 20.58 34.74
C HIS A 31 -20.26 19.58 35.30
N HIS A 32 -21.43 19.52 34.63
CA HIS A 32 -22.52 18.62 34.98
C HIS A 32 -22.96 17.80 33.76
N ILE A 33 -23.08 16.48 33.93
CA ILE A 33 -23.71 15.59 32.95
C ILE A 33 -25.18 16.05 32.82
N PRO A 34 -25.65 16.41 31.61
CA PRO A 34 -27.04 16.79 31.41
C PRO A 34 -27.95 15.66 31.91
N ARG A 35 -28.93 16.00 32.76
CA ARG A 35 -29.96 15.05 33.19
C ARG A 35 -31.13 15.15 32.20
N PRO A 36 -31.39 14.13 31.38
CA PRO A 36 -32.50 14.16 30.45
C PRO A 36 -33.83 14.24 31.21
N VAL A 37 -34.81 14.98 30.67
CA VAL A 37 -36.10 15.22 31.34
C VAL A 37 -36.99 13.97 31.43
N ASN A 38 -36.78 13.00 30.55
CA ASN A 38 -37.47 11.70 30.52
C ASN A 38 -36.60 10.65 29.81
N LYS A 39 -37.09 9.41 29.77
CA LYS A 39 -36.35 8.27 29.21
C LYS A 39 -36.18 8.32 27.69
N GLU A 40 -37.11 8.93 26.97
CA GLU A 40 -37.02 9.15 25.52
C GLU A 40 -35.92 10.16 25.18
N ALA A 41 -35.85 11.25 25.94
CA ALA A 41 -34.78 12.24 25.84
C ALA A 41 -33.43 11.64 26.22
N GLU A 42 -33.40 10.74 27.22
CA GLU A 42 -32.20 9.99 27.60
C GLU A 42 -31.71 9.09 26.46
N ARG A 43 -32.60 8.30 25.85
CA ARG A 43 -32.29 7.48 24.67
C ARG A 43 -31.72 8.32 23.54
N LYS A 44 -32.39 9.42 23.19
CA LYS A 44 -31.93 10.31 22.11
C LYS A 44 -30.54 10.87 22.41
N TRP A 45 -30.32 11.38 23.61
CA TRP A 45 -29.04 11.93 24.03
C TRP A 45 -27.91 10.89 23.97
N LEU A 46 -28.14 9.67 24.47
CA LEU A 46 -27.15 8.60 24.42
C LEU A 46 -26.81 8.17 22.97
N LEU A 47 -27.79 8.13 22.07
CA LEU A 47 -27.55 7.84 20.66
C LEU A 47 -26.78 8.96 19.95
N GLU A 48 -27.04 10.22 20.30
CA GLU A 48 -26.25 11.36 19.81
C GLU A 48 -24.78 11.25 20.26
N GLN A 49 -24.54 10.86 21.52
CA GLN A 49 -23.20 10.61 22.03
C GLN A 49 -22.52 9.45 21.30
N MET A 50 -23.25 8.37 21.01
CA MET A 50 -22.76 7.22 20.26
C MET A 50 -22.34 7.60 18.83
N ALA A 51 -23.19 8.31 18.09
CA ALA A 51 -22.81 8.81 16.77
C ALA A 51 -21.61 9.78 16.84
N GLY A 52 -21.54 10.62 17.88
CA GLY A 52 -20.40 11.51 18.14
C GLY A 52 -19.09 10.73 18.40
N ALA A 53 -19.13 9.71 19.25
CA ALA A 53 -17.98 8.87 19.58
C ALA A 53 -17.38 8.20 18.34
N PHE A 54 -18.21 7.62 17.46
CA PHE A 54 -17.73 7.06 16.19
C PHE A 54 -17.02 8.10 15.32
N ARG A 55 -17.59 9.30 15.18
CA ARG A 55 -16.96 10.36 14.37
C ARG A 55 -15.64 10.83 14.96
N ILE A 56 -15.53 10.87 16.30
CA ILE A 56 -14.27 11.15 16.99
C ILE A 56 -13.25 10.04 16.71
N PHE A 57 -13.64 8.77 16.82
CA PHE A 57 -12.77 7.63 16.53
C PHE A 57 -12.28 7.63 15.09
N ALA A 58 -13.15 7.96 14.12
CA ALA A 58 -12.77 8.12 12.72
C ALA A 58 -11.72 9.24 12.55
N LYS A 59 -11.93 10.39 13.20
CA LYS A 59 -11.01 11.53 13.15
C LYS A 59 -9.65 11.22 13.79
N LEU A 60 -9.62 10.35 14.80
CA LEU A 60 -8.40 9.88 15.46
C LEU A 60 -7.72 8.71 14.74
N GLY A 61 -8.30 8.20 13.65
CA GLY A 61 -7.73 7.11 12.86
C GLY A 61 -7.94 5.72 13.47
N PHE A 62 -8.96 5.53 14.31
CA PHE A 62 -9.25 4.23 14.95
C PHE A 62 -10.15 3.33 14.10
N SER A 63 -10.68 3.84 12.98
CA SER A 63 -11.46 3.05 12.02
C SER A 63 -10.55 2.11 11.23
N ASP A 64 -10.85 0.82 11.24
CA ASP A 64 -10.17 -0.19 10.41
C ASP A 64 -11.20 -1.00 9.60
N GLY A 65 -11.32 -0.70 8.31
CA GLY A 65 -12.28 -1.35 7.42
C GLY A 65 -13.71 -1.28 7.96
N SER A 66 -14.35 -2.45 8.10
CA SER A 66 -15.69 -2.64 8.68
C SER A 66 -15.67 -3.12 10.15
N SER A 67 -14.49 -3.21 10.76
CA SER A 67 -14.32 -3.66 12.14
C SER A 67 -14.62 -2.56 13.15
N GLY A 68 -15.01 -2.98 14.35
CA GLY A 68 -15.26 -2.10 15.49
C GLY A 68 -16.74 -1.75 15.67
N HIS A 69 -17.13 -1.68 16.94
CA HIS A 69 -18.50 -1.52 17.35
C HIS A 69 -18.59 -0.84 18.71
N ILE A 70 -19.67 -0.09 18.87
CA ILE A 70 -20.11 0.45 20.16
C ILE A 70 -21.49 -0.15 20.40
N SER A 71 -21.72 -0.71 21.59
CA SER A 71 -23.04 -1.11 22.03
C SER A 71 -23.51 -0.19 23.15
N LEU A 72 -24.82 0.04 23.20
CA LEU A 72 -25.47 0.86 24.21
C LEU A 72 -26.75 0.19 24.68
N ARG A 73 -26.86 -0.13 25.96
CA ARG A 73 -28.10 -0.60 26.59
C ARG A 73 -29.19 0.46 26.45
N ASP A 74 -30.37 0.05 25.99
CA ASP A 74 -31.49 0.96 25.86
C ASP A 74 -32.02 1.39 27.25
N PRO A 75 -32.22 2.70 27.51
CA PRO A 75 -32.64 3.18 28.83
C PRO A 75 -34.13 2.96 29.13
N ILE A 76 -34.94 2.55 28.14
CA ILE A 76 -36.39 2.27 28.28
C ILE A 76 -36.65 0.76 28.30
N GLU A 77 -35.96 -0.02 27.47
CA GLU A 77 -36.05 -1.48 27.35
C GLU A 77 -34.66 -2.12 27.64
N PRO A 78 -34.26 -2.29 28.92
CA PRO A 78 -32.88 -2.60 29.31
C PRO A 78 -32.31 -3.94 28.84
N ARG A 79 -33.14 -4.81 28.25
CA ARG A 79 -32.75 -6.08 27.61
C ARG A 79 -32.49 -5.95 26.11
N THR A 80 -32.54 -4.73 25.58
CA THR A 80 -32.23 -4.42 24.18
C THR A 80 -31.06 -3.44 24.11
N PHE A 81 -30.33 -3.48 22.99
CA PHE A 81 -29.09 -2.74 22.79
C PHE A 81 -29.07 -2.04 21.45
N TRP A 82 -28.54 -0.83 21.41
CA TRP A 82 -28.23 -0.10 20.19
C TRP A 82 -26.81 -0.41 19.73
N ILE A 83 -26.62 -0.67 18.44
CA ILE A 83 -25.33 -0.92 17.80
C ILE A 83 -25.27 -0.19 16.45
N ASN A 84 -24.06 0.11 15.98
CA ASN A 84 -23.85 0.64 14.63
C ASN A 84 -24.15 -0.41 13.54
N PRO A 85 -24.61 0.01 12.36
CA PRO A 85 -24.78 -0.87 11.22
C PRO A 85 -23.43 -1.33 10.68
N TYR A 86 -23.43 -2.53 10.11
CA TYR A 86 -22.26 -3.13 9.47
C TYR A 86 -21.90 -2.41 8.16
N GLY A 87 -20.60 -2.24 7.90
CA GLY A 87 -20.08 -1.71 6.64
C GLY A 87 -20.28 -0.20 6.42
N VAL A 88 -20.75 0.55 7.41
CA VAL A 88 -20.84 2.02 7.34
C VAL A 88 -19.62 2.64 8.02
N HIS A 89 -18.87 3.44 7.27
CA HIS A 89 -17.68 4.12 7.81
C HIS A 89 -18.04 5.03 9.00
N PHE A 90 -17.26 4.98 10.07
CA PHE A 90 -17.54 5.67 11.33
C PHE A 90 -17.80 7.19 11.19
N ALA A 91 -17.08 7.85 10.28
CA ALA A 91 -17.28 9.28 9.99
C ALA A 91 -18.69 9.63 9.47
N LEU A 92 -19.41 8.66 8.90
CA LEU A 92 -20.73 8.85 8.28
C LEU A 92 -21.89 8.49 9.20
N LEU A 93 -21.63 7.85 10.34
CA LEU A 93 -22.68 7.36 11.24
C LEU A 93 -23.52 8.50 11.81
N LYS A 94 -24.84 8.36 11.74
CA LYS A 94 -25.85 9.25 12.32
C LYS A 94 -26.69 8.47 13.33
N VAL A 95 -27.43 9.20 14.17
CA VAL A 95 -28.42 8.61 15.09
C VAL A 95 -29.43 7.74 14.33
N SER A 96 -29.87 8.20 13.16
CA SER A 96 -30.82 7.48 12.30
C SER A 96 -30.28 6.18 11.71
N ASP A 97 -28.97 5.93 11.79
CA ASP A 97 -28.35 4.72 11.29
C ASP A 97 -28.29 3.59 12.32
N MET A 98 -28.49 3.90 13.60
CA MET A 98 -28.34 2.94 14.70
C MET A 98 -29.44 1.88 14.65
N VAL A 99 -29.05 0.64 14.91
CA VAL A 99 -29.93 -0.54 14.90
C VAL A 99 -30.11 -0.99 16.33
N ARG A 100 -31.36 -1.29 16.73
CA ARG A 100 -31.66 -1.86 18.05
C ARG A 100 -31.83 -3.37 17.92
N VAL A 101 -31.12 -4.11 18.77
CA VAL A 101 -31.09 -5.57 18.80
C VAL A 101 -31.47 -6.12 20.17
N ASP A 102 -31.92 -7.37 20.23
CA ASP A 102 -32.09 -8.13 21.49
C ASP A 102 -30.76 -8.71 22.01
N GLU A 103 -30.80 -9.53 23.07
CA GLU A 103 -29.62 -10.15 23.68
C GLU A 103 -28.93 -11.16 22.74
N GLU A 104 -29.67 -11.72 21.79
CA GLU A 104 -29.19 -12.66 20.79
C GLU A 104 -28.65 -11.97 19.52
N GLY A 105 -28.82 -10.65 19.41
CA GLY A 105 -28.35 -9.85 18.27
C GLY A 105 -29.36 -9.76 17.12
N ASN A 106 -30.60 -10.21 17.31
CA ASN A 106 -31.66 -10.05 16.33
C ASN A 106 -32.18 -8.61 16.36
N ARG A 107 -32.43 -8.04 15.19
CA ARG A 107 -32.98 -6.69 15.08
C ARG A 107 -34.41 -6.64 15.62
N VAL A 108 -34.66 -5.71 16.55
CA VAL A 108 -35.98 -5.43 17.13
C VAL A 108 -36.53 -4.05 16.79
N ALA A 109 -35.67 -3.06 16.48
CA ALA A 109 -36.06 -1.71 16.06
C ALA A 109 -34.90 -0.94 15.40
N GLY A 110 -35.09 0.36 15.15
CA GLY A 110 -34.07 1.24 14.57
C GLY A 110 -33.96 1.12 13.05
N ALA A 111 -32.80 1.49 12.50
CA ALA A 111 -32.56 1.43 11.05
C ALA A 111 -32.70 -0.02 10.52
N ASP A 112 -33.24 -0.17 9.31
CA ASP A 112 -33.31 -1.46 8.63
C ASP A 112 -31.99 -1.74 7.90
N LYS A 113 -30.95 -2.06 8.68
CA LYS A 113 -29.58 -2.27 8.20
C LYS A 113 -28.96 -3.51 8.87
N PRO A 114 -28.06 -4.23 8.19
CA PRO A 114 -27.37 -5.36 8.78
C PRO A 114 -26.46 -4.91 9.93
N VAL A 115 -26.26 -5.79 10.91
CA VAL A 115 -25.34 -5.61 12.05
C VAL A 115 -24.29 -6.72 12.04
N ASN A 116 -23.12 -6.46 12.60
CA ASN A 116 -22.12 -7.51 12.82
C ASN A 116 -22.55 -8.37 14.03
N ALA A 117 -23.28 -9.46 13.76
CA ALA A 117 -23.78 -10.34 14.82
C ALA A 117 -22.65 -10.92 15.67
N ALA A 118 -21.56 -11.41 15.06
CA ALA A 118 -20.43 -11.98 15.79
C ALA A 118 -19.78 -10.95 16.73
N GLY A 119 -19.59 -9.71 16.25
CA GLY A 119 -19.08 -8.61 17.07
C GLY A 119 -20.00 -8.23 18.23
N PHE A 120 -21.32 -8.23 18.00
CA PHE A 120 -22.30 -7.92 19.03
C PHE A 120 -22.38 -8.99 20.14
N ILE A 121 -22.22 -10.28 19.80
CA ILE A 121 -22.31 -11.37 20.79
C ILE A 121 -21.29 -11.19 21.94
N ILE A 122 -20.10 -10.65 21.66
CA ILE A 122 -19.11 -10.29 22.68
C ILE A 122 -19.68 -9.23 23.64
N HIS A 123 -20.27 -8.17 23.09
CA HIS A 123 -20.86 -7.09 23.88
C HIS A 123 -22.06 -7.57 24.70
N SER A 124 -22.89 -8.46 24.12
CA SER A 124 -24.03 -9.06 24.80
C SER A 124 -23.61 -9.82 26.06
N ALA A 125 -22.57 -10.66 25.98
CA ALA A 125 -22.05 -11.40 27.13
C ALA A 125 -21.59 -10.47 28.27
N ILE A 126 -20.91 -9.38 27.92
CA ILE A 126 -20.47 -8.35 28.90
C ILE A 126 -21.69 -7.68 29.54
N HIS A 127 -22.64 -7.21 28.74
CA HIS A 127 -23.84 -6.55 29.26
C HIS A 127 -24.71 -7.48 30.13
N GLN A 128 -24.79 -8.76 29.81
CA GLN A 128 -25.53 -9.73 30.64
C GLN A 128 -24.85 -9.94 32.00
N ARG A 129 -23.52 -10.05 32.01
CA ARG A 129 -22.75 -10.31 33.24
C ARG A 129 -22.54 -9.06 34.09
N ARG A 130 -22.56 -7.87 33.48
CA ARG A 130 -22.34 -6.57 34.12
C ARG A 130 -23.51 -5.63 33.82
N PRO A 131 -24.61 -5.69 34.59
CA PRO A 131 -25.75 -4.79 34.43
C PRO A 131 -25.39 -3.31 34.60
N ASP A 132 -24.33 -3.02 35.35
CA ASP A 132 -23.78 -1.67 35.54
C ASP A 132 -23.08 -1.09 34.29
N ILE A 133 -22.69 -1.96 33.34
CA ILE A 133 -22.14 -1.54 32.04
C ILE A 133 -23.31 -1.25 31.09
N HIS A 134 -23.45 0.04 30.75
CA HIS A 134 -24.46 0.51 29.81
C HIS A 134 -23.89 0.73 28.41
N ALA A 135 -22.59 0.99 28.28
CA ALA A 135 -21.94 1.11 26.98
C ALA A 135 -20.62 0.34 26.95
N ALA A 136 -20.31 -0.26 25.80
CA ALA A 136 -19.04 -0.91 25.53
C ALA A 136 -18.53 -0.49 24.14
N CYS A 137 -17.25 -0.15 24.06
CA CYS A 137 -16.54 0.29 22.87
C CYS A 137 -15.42 -0.70 22.55
N HIS A 138 -15.43 -1.24 21.34
CA HIS A 138 -14.37 -2.10 20.82
C HIS A 138 -13.94 -1.61 19.44
N MET A 139 -12.64 -1.35 19.27
CA MET A 139 -12.05 -1.03 17.98
C MET A 139 -10.74 -1.79 17.81
N HIS A 140 -10.35 -1.99 16.55
CA HIS A 140 -9.02 -2.47 16.21
C HIS A 140 -8.09 -1.27 15.99
N SER A 141 -7.91 -0.43 17.00
CA SER A 141 -7.07 0.77 16.88
C SER A 141 -5.58 0.39 16.75
N PRO A 142 -4.75 1.19 16.04
CA PRO A 142 -3.40 0.80 15.64
C PRO A 142 -2.47 0.40 16.81
N TYR A 143 -2.40 1.23 17.85
CA TYR A 143 -1.45 1.01 18.96
C TYR A 143 -1.99 0.01 19.97
N GLY A 144 -3.28 0.02 20.23
CA GLY A 144 -3.96 -0.96 21.07
C GLY A 144 -3.86 -2.37 20.52
N ARG A 145 -4.04 -2.54 19.19
CA ARG A 145 -3.82 -3.82 18.51
C ARG A 145 -2.36 -4.24 18.55
N ALA A 146 -1.43 -3.31 18.31
CA ALA A 146 0.00 -3.61 18.37
C ALA A 146 0.43 -4.05 19.77
N TRP A 147 0.03 -3.32 20.81
CA TRP A 147 0.36 -3.65 22.20
C TRP A 147 -0.31 -4.95 22.68
N SER A 148 -1.54 -5.22 22.24
CA SER A 148 -2.25 -6.42 22.65
C SER A 148 -1.55 -7.71 22.23
N THR A 149 -0.71 -7.69 21.18
CA THR A 149 0.07 -8.88 20.76
C THR A 149 0.94 -9.45 21.88
N PHE A 150 1.40 -8.60 22.81
CA PHE A 150 2.26 -9.02 23.93
C PHE A 150 1.48 -9.68 25.07
N GLY A 151 0.14 -9.58 25.10
CA GLY A 151 -0.66 -10.14 26.19
C GLY A 151 -0.29 -9.53 27.55
N ARG A 152 0.04 -8.24 27.58
CA ARG A 152 0.48 -7.51 28.78
C ARG A 152 -0.38 -6.26 29.02
N GLY A 153 -0.49 -5.88 30.29
CA GLY A 153 -1.07 -4.59 30.69
C GLY A 153 -0.17 -3.43 30.27
N ILE A 154 -0.54 -2.21 30.67
CA ILE A 154 0.32 -1.03 30.53
C ILE A 154 0.98 -0.70 31.87
N ASP A 155 2.17 -0.14 31.82
CA ASP A 155 2.87 0.36 33.00
C ASP A 155 2.39 1.77 33.36
N MET A 156 2.46 2.11 34.65
CA MET A 156 2.07 3.43 35.15
C MET A 156 3.21 4.43 34.98
N PHE A 157 3.42 4.93 33.76
CA PHE A 157 4.48 5.90 33.46
C PHE A 157 4.13 7.34 33.83
N ASN A 158 2.85 7.70 33.71
CA ASN A 158 2.38 9.08 33.78
C ASN A 158 0.93 9.16 34.28
N GLN A 159 0.45 10.39 34.49
CA GLN A 159 -0.90 10.67 34.97
C GLN A 159 -2.00 9.97 34.15
N ASP A 160 -1.84 9.90 32.82
CA ASP A 160 -2.83 9.29 31.93
C ASP A 160 -2.86 7.76 32.07
N SER A 161 -1.69 7.11 32.16
CA SER A 161 -1.62 5.67 32.41
C SER A 161 -2.22 5.28 33.78
N CYS A 162 -2.10 6.15 34.78
CA CYS A 162 -2.69 5.94 36.11
C CYS A 162 -4.21 5.84 36.08
N MET A 163 -4.89 6.30 35.02
CA MET A 163 -6.33 6.05 34.83
C MET A 163 -6.68 4.56 34.72
N PHE A 164 -5.71 3.68 34.50
CA PHE A 164 -5.92 2.25 34.33
C PHE A 164 -5.39 1.41 35.50
N TYR A 165 -4.86 2.06 36.54
CA TYR A 165 -4.40 1.38 37.73
C TYR A 165 -5.53 0.58 38.38
N ASP A 166 -5.34 -0.74 38.50
CA ASP A 166 -6.30 -1.68 39.10
C ASP A 166 -7.73 -1.59 38.47
N ASP A 167 -7.77 -1.28 37.16
CA ASP A 167 -8.99 -1.15 36.34
C ASP A 167 -8.75 -1.59 34.87
N LEU A 168 -7.71 -2.40 34.63
CA LEU A 168 -7.36 -2.94 33.32
C LEU A 168 -7.07 -4.43 33.42
N SER A 169 -7.93 -5.22 32.78
CA SER A 169 -7.74 -6.65 32.61
C SER A 169 -6.98 -6.96 31.32
N VAL A 170 -6.35 -8.14 31.26
CA VAL A 170 -5.71 -8.67 30.06
C VAL A 170 -6.25 -10.07 29.81
N TYR A 171 -6.83 -10.29 28.63
CA TYR A 171 -7.30 -11.60 28.18
C TYR A 171 -6.21 -12.25 27.31
N PRO A 172 -5.55 -13.34 27.77
CA PRO A 172 -4.35 -13.91 27.17
C PRO A 172 -4.66 -14.99 26.12
N ALA A 173 -5.68 -14.77 25.30
CA ALA A 173 -6.07 -15.71 24.25
C ALA A 173 -6.77 -14.99 23.09
N PHE A 174 -6.81 -15.67 21.94
CA PHE A 174 -7.56 -15.24 20.77
C PHE A 174 -8.28 -16.44 20.16
N GLY A 175 -9.61 -16.42 20.17
CA GLY A 175 -10.43 -17.51 19.65
C GLY A 175 -10.67 -17.43 18.14
N GLY A 176 -10.57 -16.23 17.56
CA GLY A 176 -11.02 -15.97 16.20
C GLY A 176 -12.55 -15.89 16.08
N VAL A 177 -13.03 -15.35 14.95
CA VAL A 177 -14.45 -14.95 14.76
C VAL A 177 -15.45 -16.12 14.89
N VAL A 178 -15.01 -17.36 14.66
CA VAL A 178 -15.86 -18.56 14.69
C VAL A 178 -16.39 -18.89 16.09
N PHE A 179 -15.70 -18.46 17.16
CA PHE A 179 -16.03 -18.81 18.55
C PHE A 179 -16.58 -17.62 19.36
N ALA A 180 -17.28 -16.69 18.70
CA ALA A 180 -17.70 -15.42 19.30
C ALA A 180 -18.51 -15.56 20.61
N LYS A 181 -19.32 -16.61 20.76
CA LYS A 181 -20.14 -16.83 21.96
C LYS A 181 -19.31 -17.25 23.17
N GLU A 182 -18.48 -18.27 23.02
CA GLU A 182 -17.58 -18.77 24.06
C GLU A 182 -16.48 -17.75 24.37
N GLU A 183 -16.00 -17.03 23.36
CA GLU A 183 -15.08 -15.91 23.53
C GLU A 183 -15.73 -14.76 24.30
N GLY A 184 -16.96 -14.36 23.98
CA GLY A 184 -17.69 -13.34 24.72
C GLY A 184 -17.84 -13.66 26.21
N GLN A 185 -18.16 -14.92 26.55
CA GLN A 185 -18.25 -15.37 27.95
C GLN A 185 -16.90 -15.26 28.68
N ARG A 186 -15.82 -15.75 28.06
CA ARG A 186 -14.47 -15.65 28.63
C ARG A 186 -14.02 -14.21 28.79
N LEU A 187 -14.29 -13.35 27.82
CA LEU A 187 -13.99 -11.91 27.91
C LEU A 187 -14.74 -11.26 29.08
N ALA A 188 -16.03 -11.57 29.26
CA ALA A 188 -16.81 -11.07 30.38
C ALA A 188 -16.30 -11.59 31.73
N GLU A 189 -15.81 -12.82 31.79
CA GLU A 189 -15.15 -13.38 32.98
C GLU A 189 -13.84 -12.68 33.31
N TYR A 190 -12.98 -12.44 32.31
CA TYR A 190 -11.70 -11.75 32.48
C TYR A 190 -11.84 -10.26 32.80
N LEU A 191 -12.88 -9.61 32.27
CA LEU A 191 -13.24 -8.26 32.69
C LEU A 191 -13.59 -8.21 34.19
N GLY A 192 -14.17 -9.30 34.70
CA GLY A 192 -14.47 -9.47 36.11
C GLY A 192 -15.55 -8.50 36.63
N PRO A 193 -15.74 -8.43 37.96
CA PRO A 193 -16.82 -7.65 38.57
C PRO A 193 -16.50 -6.15 38.70
N LYS A 194 -15.22 -5.77 38.55
CA LYS A 194 -14.73 -4.43 38.86
C LYS A 194 -14.25 -3.69 37.63
N ASN A 195 -13.33 -4.29 36.86
CA ASN A 195 -12.64 -3.58 35.80
C ASN A 195 -13.59 -3.18 34.67
N LYS A 196 -13.23 -2.09 33.99
CA LYS A 196 -13.96 -1.55 32.82
C LYS A 196 -13.15 -1.60 31.53
N ASN A 197 -11.86 -1.89 31.62
CA ASN A 197 -10.95 -1.88 30.48
C ASN A 197 -10.32 -3.26 30.28
N LEU A 198 -10.18 -3.67 29.03
CA LEU A 198 -9.69 -4.99 28.66
C LEU A 198 -8.78 -4.90 27.44
N ILE A 199 -7.55 -5.39 27.58
CA ILE A 199 -6.68 -5.72 26.45
C ILE A 199 -6.97 -7.16 26.05
N MET A 200 -7.30 -7.39 24.78
CA MET A 200 -7.57 -8.71 24.21
C MET A 200 -6.37 -9.13 23.37
N GLN A 201 -5.63 -10.14 23.82
CA GLN A 201 -4.38 -10.55 23.18
C GLN A 201 -4.60 -10.86 21.70
N ASN A 202 -3.71 -10.35 20.84
CA ASN A 202 -3.77 -10.47 19.37
C ASN A 202 -5.04 -9.90 18.70
N HIS A 203 -5.91 -9.20 19.43
CA HIS A 203 -7.20 -8.72 18.91
C HIS A 203 -7.32 -7.18 18.97
N GLY A 204 -7.22 -6.58 20.15
CA GLY A 204 -7.38 -5.13 20.30
C GLY A 204 -7.84 -4.73 21.69
N LEU A 205 -8.54 -3.60 21.78
CA LEU A 205 -9.00 -3.02 23.05
C LEU A 205 -10.52 -3.14 23.17
N LEU A 206 -11.00 -3.37 24.40
CA LEU A 206 -12.40 -3.22 24.76
C LEU A 206 -12.49 -2.37 26.02
N THR A 207 -13.34 -1.36 25.99
CA THR A 207 -13.57 -0.46 27.14
C THR A 207 -15.06 -0.32 27.40
N ALA A 208 -15.43 -0.14 28.65
CA ALA A 208 -16.82 -0.12 29.09
C ALA A 208 -17.08 1.05 30.03
N GLY A 209 -18.37 1.39 30.20
CA GLY A 209 -18.78 2.45 31.09
C GLY A 209 -20.29 2.47 31.35
N GLY A 210 -20.69 3.29 32.31
CA GLY A 210 -22.11 3.61 32.57
C GLY A 210 -22.68 4.58 31.53
N THR A 211 -21.82 5.21 30.72
CA THR A 211 -22.22 6.03 29.58
C THR A 211 -21.32 5.79 28.36
N VAL A 212 -21.82 6.11 27.17
CA VAL A 212 -21.04 6.01 25.92
C VAL A 212 -19.79 6.88 25.96
N ALA A 213 -19.90 8.08 26.51
CA ALA A 213 -18.79 9.03 26.57
C ALA A 213 -17.69 8.55 27.55
N GLU A 214 -18.05 7.94 28.67
CA GLU A 214 -17.09 7.31 29.59
C GLU A 214 -16.33 6.18 28.88
N ALA A 215 -17.04 5.24 28.26
CA ALA A 215 -16.41 4.12 27.53
C ALA A 215 -15.50 4.64 26.40
N ALA A 216 -15.97 5.61 25.61
CA ALA A 216 -15.19 6.17 24.50
C ALA A 216 -13.94 6.93 24.97
N ALA A 217 -14.03 7.65 26.09
CA ALA A 217 -12.88 8.38 26.64
C ALA A 217 -11.84 7.43 27.24
N PHE A 218 -12.26 6.36 27.92
CA PHE A 218 -11.35 5.28 28.31
C PHE A 218 -10.66 4.67 27.10
N PHE A 219 -11.39 4.43 26.01
CA PHE A 219 -10.80 3.91 24.76
C PHE A 219 -9.70 4.83 24.24
N ILE A 220 -9.96 6.14 24.12
CA ILE A 220 -8.99 7.13 23.63
C ILE A 220 -7.76 7.18 24.54
N ALA A 221 -7.96 7.17 25.85
CA ALA A 221 -6.88 7.20 26.83
C ALA A 221 -6.04 5.91 26.77
N LEU A 222 -6.68 4.75 26.66
CA LEU A 222 -5.98 3.46 26.63
C LEU A 222 -5.17 3.30 25.34
N GLU A 223 -5.72 3.72 24.20
CA GLU A 223 -5.00 3.73 22.93
C GLU A 223 -3.73 4.59 23.00
N ARG A 224 -3.81 5.79 23.60
CA ARG A 224 -2.64 6.66 23.81
C ARG A 224 -1.65 6.08 24.82
N ALA A 225 -2.14 5.38 25.84
CA ALA A 225 -1.28 4.70 26.78
C ALA A 225 -0.52 3.53 26.12
N CYS A 226 -1.19 2.73 25.27
CA CYS A 226 -0.54 1.72 24.44
C CYS A 226 0.50 2.33 23.49
N GLN A 227 0.20 3.47 22.86
CA GLN A 227 1.15 4.21 22.04
C GLN A 227 2.40 4.61 22.84
N THR A 228 2.19 5.19 24.02
CA THR A 228 3.28 5.61 24.92
C THR A 228 4.12 4.42 25.34
N GLN A 229 3.48 3.31 25.70
CA GLN A 229 4.15 2.08 26.09
C GLN A 229 5.06 1.55 24.97
N LEU A 230 4.55 1.47 23.74
CA LEU A 230 5.36 1.03 22.59
C LEU A 230 6.59 1.92 22.37
N LEU A 231 6.44 3.24 22.48
CA LEU A 231 7.55 4.19 22.33
C LEU A 231 8.60 4.04 23.45
N VAL A 232 8.15 3.85 24.69
CA VAL A 232 9.04 3.65 25.85
C VAL A 232 9.77 2.32 25.75
N GLU A 233 9.08 1.25 25.38
CA GLU A 233 9.69 -0.07 25.15
C GLU A 233 10.73 -0.02 24.04
N ALA A 234 10.42 0.60 22.90
CA ALA A 234 11.37 0.75 21.79
C ALA A 234 12.62 1.56 22.20
N SER A 235 12.43 2.63 22.99
CA SER A 235 13.54 3.48 23.44
C SER A 235 14.47 2.79 24.44
N THR A 236 13.98 1.76 25.13
CA THR A 236 14.73 1.02 26.17
C THR A 236 15.11 -0.41 25.74
N ALA A 237 14.79 -0.81 24.51
CA ALA A 237 15.09 -2.13 23.98
C ALA A 237 16.62 -2.36 23.84
N PRO A 238 17.12 -3.59 24.07
CA PRO A 238 18.53 -3.91 23.85
C PRO A 238 19.01 -3.51 22.46
N GLY A 239 20.09 -2.73 22.39
CA GLY A 239 20.63 -2.19 21.13
C GLY A 239 20.10 -0.80 20.74
N SER A 240 19.16 -0.22 21.50
CA SER A 240 18.83 1.20 21.37
C SER A 240 19.92 2.08 22.00
N ILE A 241 20.03 3.35 21.54
CA ILE A 241 20.94 4.35 22.12
C ILE A 241 20.71 4.48 23.64
N GLY A 242 19.44 4.43 24.07
CA GLY A 242 19.06 4.52 25.48
C GLY A 242 19.51 3.34 26.34
N ALA A 243 19.56 2.12 25.74
CA ALA A 243 19.99 0.91 26.41
C ALA A 243 21.52 0.74 26.42
N SER A 244 22.23 1.18 25.38
CA SER A 244 23.69 1.02 25.27
C SER A 244 24.49 1.84 26.27
N GLU A 245 23.94 2.98 26.71
CA GLU A 245 24.61 3.87 27.67
C GLU A 245 24.03 3.77 29.10
N GLY A 246 22.96 2.98 29.29
CA GLY A 246 22.25 2.89 30.58
C GLY A 246 21.61 4.22 31.03
N ILE A 247 21.53 5.21 30.15
CA ILE A 247 21.08 6.59 30.45
C ILE A 247 19.57 6.65 30.66
N LEU A 248 18.79 5.88 29.89
CA LEU A 248 17.33 5.93 29.94
C LEU A 248 16.78 4.76 30.77
N LYS A 249 16.35 5.06 32.00
CA LYS A 249 15.67 4.12 32.89
C LYS A 249 14.18 4.43 32.99
N LYS A 250 13.33 3.41 32.85
CA LYS A 250 11.89 3.53 33.15
C LYS A 250 11.71 3.83 34.64
N THR A 251 11.02 4.92 34.95
CA THR A 251 10.58 5.23 36.32
C THR A 251 9.06 5.13 36.33
N LEU A 252 8.55 4.24 37.18
CA LEU A 252 7.11 4.04 37.34
C LEU A 252 6.60 4.95 38.44
N VAL A 253 5.37 5.42 38.28
CA VAL A 253 4.60 6.03 39.36
C VAL A 253 4.35 4.96 40.42
N ASP A 254 4.63 5.28 41.68
CA ASP A 254 4.39 4.36 42.79
C ASP A 254 2.90 4.12 43.02
N ASP A 255 2.57 3.01 43.69
CA ASP A 255 1.18 2.56 43.89
C ASP A 255 0.33 3.61 44.63
N GLU A 256 0.87 4.31 45.63
CA GLU A 256 0.13 5.31 46.39
C GLU A 256 -0.23 6.51 45.51
N THR A 257 0.74 7.02 44.76
CA THR A 257 0.53 8.10 43.79
C THR A 257 -0.41 7.68 42.65
N ALA A 258 -0.31 6.44 42.16
CA ALA A 258 -1.17 5.92 41.11
C ALA A 258 -2.64 5.80 41.60
N ILE A 259 -2.86 5.31 42.83
CA ILE A 259 -4.19 5.24 43.46
C ILE A 259 -4.78 6.64 43.65
N TYR A 260 -3.98 7.58 44.17
CA TYR A 260 -4.43 8.97 44.33
C TYR A 260 -4.81 9.59 42.99
N THR A 261 -3.98 9.39 41.97
CA THR A 261 -4.22 9.90 40.62
C THR A 261 -5.46 9.28 39.99
N LYS A 262 -5.63 7.94 40.06
CA LYS A 262 -6.82 7.23 39.57
C LYS A 262 -8.10 7.76 40.20
N LYS A 263 -8.10 8.07 41.50
CA LYS A 263 -9.26 8.68 42.19
C LYS A 263 -9.57 10.08 41.65
N GLY A 264 -8.56 10.83 41.22
CA GLY A 264 -8.70 12.19 40.68
C GLY A 264 -9.05 12.25 39.19
N THR A 265 -8.63 11.27 38.38
CA THR A 265 -8.76 11.31 36.90
C THR A 265 -9.63 10.21 36.31
N GLY A 266 -9.82 9.10 37.02
CA GLY A 266 -10.49 7.90 36.52
C GLY A 266 -11.99 7.81 36.79
N THR A 267 -12.62 8.87 37.32
CA THR A 267 -14.06 8.93 37.59
C THR A 267 -14.85 9.38 36.36
N PRO A 268 -16.06 8.84 36.12
CA PRO A 268 -16.91 9.27 35.00
C PRO A 268 -17.06 10.79 34.92
N GLU A 269 -17.19 11.49 36.06
CA GLU A 269 -17.42 12.93 36.14
C GLU A 269 -16.25 13.79 35.66
N VAL A 270 -15.02 13.26 35.75
CA VAL A 270 -13.79 13.94 35.30
C VAL A 270 -13.51 13.56 33.85
N ILE A 271 -13.74 12.31 33.49
CA ILE A 271 -13.63 11.80 32.13
C ILE A 271 -14.65 12.50 31.20
N LEU A 272 -15.84 12.79 31.72
CA LEU A 272 -16.91 13.54 31.03
C LEU A 272 -16.64 15.04 30.95
N ASP A 273 -15.64 15.60 31.64
CA ASP A 273 -15.27 17.02 31.52
C ASP A 273 -14.78 17.37 30.08
N LEU A 274 -14.25 16.36 29.37
CA LEU A 274 -13.95 16.46 27.93
C LEU A 274 -15.22 16.64 27.05
N SER A 275 -16.43 16.50 27.60
CA SER A 275 -17.68 16.87 26.94
C SER A 275 -17.90 18.39 26.81
N GLY A 276 -16.99 19.21 27.35
CA GLY A 276 -16.83 20.63 27.02
C GLY A 276 -16.50 20.92 25.54
N LEU A 277 -16.50 19.92 24.66
CA LEU A 277 -16.48 20.05 23.19
C LEU A 277 -17.81 20.56 22.59
N ARG A 278 -18.58 21.36 23.32
CA ARG A 278 -19.49 22.36 22.75
C ARG A 278 -18.83 23.73 22.87
N PRO A 279 -18.81 24.55 21.80
CA PRO A 279 -18.19 25.87 21.87
C PRO A 279 -18.82 26.71 22.98
N ARG A 280 -17.99 27.19 23.91
CA ARG A 280 -18.36 28.35 24.75
C ARG A 280 -18.48 29.53 23.79
N THR A 281 -19.71 29.93 23.52
CA THR A 281 -20.00 31.18 22.82
C THR A 281 -19.44 32.33 23.66
N GLY A 282 -18.31 32.88 23.22
CA GLY A 282 -17.75 34.14 23.71
C GLY A 282 -16.33 34.00 24.25
N GLY A 283 -15.35 34.42 23.44
CA GLY A 283 -14.01 34.81 23.90
C GLY A 283 -12.88 33.80 23.65
N LEU A 284 -12.15 34.02 22.55
CA LEU A 284 -10.77 33.59 22.26
C LEU A 284 -10.33 32.12 22.52
N HIS A 285 -10.56 31.24 21.52
CA HIS A 285 -9.53 30.32 20.93
C HIS A 285 -10.08 29.63 19.67
N PRO A 286 -9.50 29.78 18.45
CA PRO A 286 -10.19 29.40 17.22
C PRO A 286 -9.68 28.08 16.63
N ARG A 287 -10.10 26.91 17.14
CA ARG A 287 -10.02 25.63 16.39
C ARG A 287 -11.07 24.66 16.92
N ILE A 288 -12.28 24.64 16.34
CA ILE A 288 -13.20 23.48 16.19
C ILE A 288 -14.58 23.88 15.58
N ASP A 289 -14.90 25.16 15.39
CA ASP A 289 -16.27 25.57 14.98
C ASP A 289 -16.61 25.59 13.47
N PHE A 290 -15.70 25.25 12.54
CA PHE A 290 -15.98 25.52 11.11
C PHE A 290 -16.65 24.38 10.32
N ILE A 291 -16.95 23.21 10.90
CA ILE A 291 -17.39 22.02 10.13
C ILE A 291 -18.55 21.27 10.81
N LEU A 292 -19.60 21.99 11.24
CA LEU A 292 -20.86 21.36 11.68
C LEU A 292 -22.11 21.90 10.96
N SER A 293 -21.97 22.82 10.01
CA SER A 293 -23.11 23.58 9.46
C SER A 293 -23.29 23.57 7.93
N ARG A 294 -22.64 22.68 7.16
CA ARG A 294 -22.94 22.55 5.71
C ARG A 294 -23.73 21.29 5.37
N PRO A 295 -24.86 21.41 4.65
CA PRO A 295 -25.54 20.26 4.06
C PRO A 295 -24.73 19.74 2.84
N ILE A 296 -24.65 18.42 2.70
CA ILE A 296 -24.08 17.74 1.53
C ILE A 296 -25.21 17.61 0.48
N PRO A 297 -24.98 17.95 -0.81
CA PRO A 297 -25.99 17.82 -1.85
C PRO A 297 -26.27 16.34 -2.19
N SER A 298 -27.53 16.03 -2.49
CA SER A 298 -28.07 14.73 -2.86
C SER A 298 -27.56 14.22 -4.22
N PRO A 299 -27.60 12.89 -4.48
CA PRO A 299 -27.27 12.32 -5.78
C PRO A 299 -28.50 12.38 -6.69
N GLU A 300 -28.39 13.06 -7.82
CA GLU A 300 -29.43 13.11 -8.84
C GLU A 300 -28.90 12.60 -10.19
N TYR A 301 -29.68 11.66 -10.76
CA TYR A 301 -29.75 11.17 -12.14
C TYR A 301 -28.68 10.20 -12.69
N THR A 302 -29.07 8.92 -12.69
CA THR A 302 -28.82 7.95 -13.76
C THR A 302 -29.44 8.40 -15.09
N CYS A 303 -28.74 8.18 -16.20
CA CYS A 303 -29.35 8.01 -17.53
C CYS A 303 -28.59 6.93 -18.32
N GLU A 304 -29.20 5.75 -18.40
CA GLU A 304 -28.89 4.70 -19.37
C GLU A 304 -29.42 5.12 -20.75
N ARG A 305 -28.56 5.65 -21.63
CA ARG A 305 -28.75 5.66 -23.09
C ARG A 305 -27.56 6.35 -23.77
N CYS A 306 -26.51 5.58 -24.03
CA CYS A 306 -25.57 5.80 -25.15
C CYS A 306 -24.70 4.55 -25.40
N LEU A 307 -25.32 3.37 -25.26
CA LEU A 307 -24.85 2.13 -25.88
C LEU A 307 -25.39 2.08 -27.31
N LEU A 308 -24.52 1.73 -28.26
CA LEU A 308 -24.71 1.63 -29.72
C LEU A 308 -24.62 2.93 -30.54
N SER A 309 -23.41 3.28 -30.98
CA SER A 309 -23.11 3.58 -32.39
C SER A 309 -21.59 3.71 -32.60
N ALA A 310 -21.10 3.23 -33.74
CA ALA A 310 -19.71 3.28 -34.22
C ALA A 310 -18.77 2.13 -33.83
N TYR A 311 -19.26 0.89 -33.97
CA TYR A 311 -18.47 -0.15 -34.64
C TYR A 311 -18.46 0.16 -36.14
N ILE A 312 -17.28 0.34 -36.75
CA ILE A 312 -16.89 -0.03 -38.13
C ILE A 312 -15.57 0.69 -38.47
N SER A 313 -14.63 -0.09 -39.02
CA SER A 313 -13.39 0.31 -39.70
C SER A 313 -12.11 0.37 -38.85
N MET A 314 -11.43 -0.77 -38.74
CA MET A 314 -10.06 -0.93 -39.27
C MET A 314 -9.56 -2.36 -39.02
N SER A 315 -9.90 -3.25 -39.95
CA SER A 315 -9.25 -4.53 -40.15
C SER A 315 -8.42 -4.41 -41.42
N CYS A 316 -7.10 -4.59 -41.30
CA CYS A 316 -6.13 -5.03 -42.33
C CYS A 316 -4.77 -4.39 -42.03
N LEU A 317 -3.90 -5.13 -41.34
CA LEU A 317 -2.46 -5.20 -41.60
C LEU A 317 -1.82 -6.08 -40.50
N ASN A 318 -1.88 -7.41 -40.69
CA ASN A 318 -0.80 -8.31 -40.31
C ASN A 318 -1.00 -9.68 -40.97
N ALA A 319 -0.11 -10.00 -41.91
CA ALA A 319 0.20 -11.32 -42.45
C ALA A 319 1.12 -11.08 -43.67
N ARG A 320 2.25 -11.76 -43.91
CA ARG A 320 2.77 -13.03 -43.40
C ARG A 320 4.22 -13.18 -43.88
N ASN A 321 4.98 -14.04 -43.20
CA ASN A 321 6.15 -14.70 -43.76
C ASN A 321 5.74 -15.83 -44.73
N ALA A 322 6.58 -15.97 -45.76
CA ALA A 322 7.00 -17.20 -46.44
C ALA A 322 6.17 -17.86 -47.59
N THR A 323 6.89 -17.93 -48.71
CA THR A 323 7.06 -19.03 -49.70
C THR A 323 6.12 -19.22 -50.90
N ARG A 324 6.80 -19.28 -52.06
CA ARG A 324 6.42 -19.58 -53.45
C ARG A 324 5.49 -20.80 -53.62
N ALA A 325 4.48 -20.70 -54.50
CA ALA A 325 4.56 -21.21 -55.88
C ALA A 325 3.23 -21.02 -56.67
N THR A 326 3.40 -20.38 -57.83
CA THR A 326 2.60 -20.28 -59.07
C THR A 326 1.34 -21.14 -59.30
N SER A 327 0.22 -20.52 -59.70
CA SER A 327 -0.09 -20.22 -61.12
C SER A 327 -1.44 -19.49 -61.28
N GLY A 328 -1.55 -18.57 -62.25
CA GLY A 328 -2.82 -18.08 -62.81
C GLY A 328 -3.20 -16.60 -62.60
N ASN A 329 -2.62 -15.72 -63.43
CA ASN A 329 -3.14 -14.42 -63.90
C ASN A 329 -3.65 -13.36 -62.90
N LEU A 330 -2.79 -12.41 -62.52
CA LEU A 330 -3.00 -10.94 -62.58
C LEU A 330 -1.76 -10.22 -62.02
N ILE A 331 -1.14 -9.35 -62.83
CA ILE A 331 0.15 -8.70 -62.55
C ILE A 331 -0.08 -7.31 -61.91
N CYS A 332 0.50 -7.08 -60.73
CA CYS A 332 0.62 -5.75 -60.12
C CYS A 332 2.09 -5.34 -60.05
N SER A 333 2.42 -4.18 -60.64
CA SER A 333 3.76 -3.65 -60.86
C SER A 333 4.05 -2.47 -59.93
N ALA A 334 5.05 -2.59 -59.04
CA ALA A 334 5.97 -1.50 -58.66
C ALA A 334 6.96 -1.91 -57.56
N MET A 335 8.12 -2.43 -57.94
CA MET A 335 9.39 -2.17 -57.25
C MET A 335 10.55 -2.31 -58.24
N ARG A 336 11.13 -1.16 -58.62
CA ARG A 336 12.48 -0.90 -59.17
C ARG A 336 12.53 0.64 -59.30
N GLN A 337 13.58 1.38 -58.98
CA GLN A 337 15.01 1.11 -58.94
C GLN A 337 15.68 2.22 -58.10
N LEU A 338 16.73 1.86 -57.35
CA LEU A 338 17.80 2.79 -56.99
C LEU A 338 18.77 2.88 -58.17
N THR A 339 19.15 4.09 -58.60
CA THR A 339 20.47 4.37 -59.20
C THR A 339 20.87 5.83 -59.02
N LEU A 340 22.17 6.03 -58.83
CA LEU A 340 22.88 7.22 -58.38
C LEU A 340 22.90 8.41 -59.37
N SER A 341 23.14 9.59 -58.77
CA SER A 341 24.17 10.59 -59.14
C SER A 341 23.72 12.00 -59.57
N THR A 342 24.43 12.96 -58.97
CA THR A 342 24.81 14.32 -59.40
C THR A 342 23.79 15.49 -59.49
N GLY A 343 23.96 16.44 -58.58
CA GLY A 343 24.29 17.83 -58.94
C GLY A 343 23.14 18.83 -59.19
N PRO A 344 23.38 20.15 -59.03
CA PRO A 344 22.46 21.04 -58.31
C PRO A 344 21.87 22.19 -59.16
N SER A 345 20.96 22.96 -58.54
CA SER A 345 20.36 24.27 -58.93
C SER A 345 18.84 24.16 -59.14
N SER A 346 17.98 25.12 -58.81
CA SER A 346 18.05 26.42 -58.15
C SER A 346 16.61 26.81 -57.76
N SER A 347 16.52 27.75 -56.82
CA SER A 347 15.36 28.46 -56.32
C SER A 347 14.29 28.87 -57.35
N SER A 348 13.01 28.67 -57.01
CA SER A 348 12.03 29.77 -56.79
C SER A 348 10.61 29.21 -56.65
N LEU A 349 9.97 29.44 -55.51
CA LEU A 349 8.53 29.26 -55.32
C LEU A 349 7.98 30.46 -54.55
N VAL A 350 7.13 31.22 -55.22
CA VAL A 350 6.18 32.14 -54.60
C VAL A 350 4.77 31.67 -54.95
N SER A 351 4.08 31.25 -53.88
CA SER A 351 2.66 31.42 -53.55
C SER A 351 1.56 30.96 -54.52
N LEU A 352 0.66 30.12 -54.00
CA LEU A 352 -0.76 30.46 -53.83
C LEU A 352 -1.35 29.65 -52.65
N SER A 353 -1.90 30.34 -51.66
CA SER A 353 -2.75 29.80 -50.57
C SER A 353 -4.24 30.01 -50.94
N PRO A 354 -5.25 29.76 -50.07
CA PRO A 354 -5.37 28.86 -48.91
C PRO A 354 -6.71 28.04 -48.91
N PHE A 355 -6.86 27.01 -48.07
CA PHE A 355 -8.12 26.74 -47.34
C PHE A 355 -7.87 25.86 -46.10
N THR A 356 -8.02 26.53 -44.94
CA THR A 356 -8.58 26.09 -43.63
C THR A 356 -8.02 24.86 -42.88
N ASN A 357 -7.42 25.17 -41.74
CA ASN A 357 -6.82 24.30 -40.70
C ASN A 357 -7.81 23.36 -39.97
N PRO A 358 -7.40 22.13 -39.61
CA PRO A 358 -7.87 21.42 -38.42
C PRO A 358 -7.08 21.86 -37.16
N PRO A 359 -7.56 21.59 -35.93
CA PRO A 359 -7.04 22.20 -34.71
C PRO A 359 -5.62 21.75 -34.34
N ARG A 360 -4.93 22.69 -33.71
CA ARG A 360 -3.49 22.79 -33.44
C ARG A 360 -2.91 21.69 -32.54
N ASN A 361 -1.73 21.23 -32.96
CA ASN A 361 -0.50 21.00 -32.18
C ASN A 361 -0.55 20.00 -31.00
N ILE A 362 -0.13 18.76 -31.27
CA ILE A 362 0.73 18.01 -30.32
C ILE A 362 2.17 18.39 -30.68
N PRO A 363 2.95 19.05 -29.82
CA PRO A 363 4.35 19.37 -30.13
C PRO A 363 5.17 18.08 -30.20
N ARG A 364 5.83 17.86 -31.34
CA ARG A 364 6.95 16.91 -31.45
C ARG A 364 8.19 17.58 -30.84
N GLY A 365 8.64 17.12 -29.66
CA GLY A 365 10.00 17.30 -29.15
C GLY A 365 10.20 18.19 -27.90
N GLY A 366 10.70 17.58 -26.81
CA GLY A 366 11.73 18.16 -25.91
C GLY A 366 11.39 19.37 -25.02
N GLY A 367 10.21 19.43 -24.40
CA GLY A 367 9.87 20.46 -23.40
C GLY A 367 9.85 19.93 -21.95
N PRO A 368 9.82 20.80 -20.92
CA PRO A 368 9.66 20.37 -19.53
C PRO A 368 8.35 19.60 -19.33
N PHE A 369 8.35 18.68 -18.35
CA PHE A 369 7.21 17.83 -17.99
C PHE A 369 6.71 16.85 -19.08
N THR A 370 7.58 16.35 -19.97
CA THR A 370 7.15 15.44 -21.04
C THR A 370 6.49 14.17 -20.49
N PHE A 371 7.12 13.51 -19.52
CA PHE A 371 6.56 12.30 -18.89
C PHE A 371 5.36 12.62 -18.01
N LEU A 372 5.47 13.59 -17.11
CA LEU A 372 4.40 13.88 -16.14
C LEU A 372 3.13 14.37 -16.83
N ARG A 373 3.24 15.12 -17.93
CA ARG A 373 2.07 15.50 -18.76
C ARG A 373 1.44 14.29 -19.41
N HIS A 374 2.24 13.38 -20.00
CA HIS A 374 1.69 12.15 -20.58
C HIS A 374 0.98 11.29 -19.53
N PHE A 375 1.60 11.13 -18.35
CA PHE A 375 1.06 10.34 -17.25
C PHE A 375 -0.26 10.91 -16.70
N ALA A 376 -0.29 12.22 -16.42
CA ALA A 376 -1.43 12.88 -15.79
C ALA A 376 -2.58 13.20 -16.77
N ASN A 377 -2.32 13.18 -18.08
CA ASN A 377 -3.32 13.52 -19.09
C ASN A 377 -4.53 12.57 -19.04
N PRO A 378 -5.76 13.08 -18.82
CA PRO A 378 -6.97 12.26 -18.79
C PRO A 378 -7.22 11.46 -20.07
N SER A 379 -6.75 11.96 -21.23
CA SER A 379 -6.92 11.32 -22.55
C SER A 379 -6.03 10.09 -22.79
N VAL A 380 -5.07 9.82 -21.90
CA VAL A 380 -4.13 8.69 -22.04
C VAL A 380 -4.68 7.48 -21.29
N HIS A 381 -5.35 6.57 -22.00
CA HIS A 381 -5.98 5.39 -21.38
C HIS A 381 -5.08 4.15 -21.33
N LYS A 382 -3.98 4.11 -22.10
CA LYS A 382 -3.03 2.99 -22.16
C LYS A 382 -1.60 3.51 -22.05
N ASP A 383 -0.73 2.71 -21.44
CA ASP A 383 0.71 3.01 -21.28
C ASP A 383 0.97 4.38 -20.64
N ARG A 384 0.24 4.69 -19.54
CA ARG A 384 0.42 5.96 -18.79
C ARG A 384 1.86 6.13 -18.29
N LEU A 385 2.56 5.03 -18.00
CA LEU A 385 3.96 5.04 -17.57
C LEU A 385 4.97 5.17 -18.73
N ALA A 386 4.51 5.35 -19.97
CA ALA A 386 5.34 5.49 -21.17
C ALA A 386 6.43 4.41 -21.32
N ILE A 387 6.13 3.19 -20.83
CA ILE A 387 7.05 2.06 -20.88
C ILE A 387 7.15 1.56 -22.33
N GLY A 388 6.06 1.60 -23.09
CA GLY A 388 6.05 1.25 -24.51
C GLY A 388 6.89 2.18 -25.38
N GLU A 389 7.03 3.46 -25.03
CA GLU A 389 7.97 4.37 -25.72
C GLU A 389 9.42 3.99 -25.41
N THR A 390 9.72 3.67 -24.15
CA THR A 390 11.06 3.27 -23.72
C THR A 390 11.46 1.92 -24.33
N ALA A 391 10.53 0.95 -24.35
CA ALA A 391 10.69 -0.36 -24.97
C ALA A 391 11.13 -0.30 -26.45
N LYS A 392 10.60 0.68 -27.22
CA LYS A 392 11.00 0.89 -28.63
C LYS A 392 12.45 1.33 -28.81
N ARG A 393 13.07 1.87 -27.75
CA ARG A 393 14.42 2.46 -27.77
C ARG A 393 15.42 1.71 -26.89
N SER A 394 15.00 0.72 -26.12
CA SER A 394 15.88 -0.14 -25.33
C SER A 394 16.83 -0.92 -26.25
N VAL A 395 18.13 -0.90 -25.94
CA VAL A 395 19.12 -1.75 -26.61
C VAL A 395 18.77 -3.21 -26.34
N ARG A 396 18.81 -4.05 -27.38
CA ARG A 396 18.62 -5.49 -27.25
C ARG A 396 19.63 -6.04 -26.26
N ARG A 397 19.15 -6.56 -25.13
CA ARG A 397 19.98 -7.33 -24.19
C ARG A 397 20.59 -8.51 -24.91
N ASN A 398 21.75 -8.98 -24.47
CA ASN A 398 22.14 -10.33 -24.81
C ASN A 398 21.16 -11.28 -24.08
N LEU A 399 20.32 -11.96 -24.86
CA LEU A 399 19.35 -12.91 -24.33
C LEU A 399 19.88 -14.34 -24.31
N GLU A 400 21.13 -14.57 -24.68
CA GLU A 400 21.72 -15.92 -24.70
C GLU A 400 21.56 -16.62 -23.36
N THR A 401 21.83 -15.93 -22.24
CA THR A 401 21.62 -16.48 -20.88
C THR A 401 20.15 -16.83 -20.62
N LEU A 402 19.22 -15.94 -20.98
CA LEU A 402 17.79 -16.18 -20.77
C LEU A 402 17.29 -17.34 -21.66
N ASN A 403 17.72 -17.39 -22.91
CA ASN A 403 17.38 -18.45 -23.85
C ASN A 403 17.92 -19.80 -23.34
N SER A 404 19.15 -19.83 -22.84
CA SER A 404 19.73 -21.03 -22.20
C SER A 404 18.90 -21.49 -21.01
N HIS A 405 18.52 -20.60 -20.09
CA HIS A 405 17.68 -20.98 -18.95
C HIS A 405 16.27 -21.43 -19.37
N ILE A 406 15.70 -20.83 -20.42
CA ILE A 406 14.41 -21.29 -20.99
C ILE A 406 14.58 -22.68 -21.60
N GLU A 407 15.64 -22.93 -22.36
CA GLU A 407 15.95 -24.26 -22.92
C GLU A 407 16.12 -25.31 -21.81
N ASP A 408 16.87 -24.99 -20.76
CA ASP A 408 17.04 -25.86 -19.59
C ASP A 408 15.71 -26.14 -18.87
N ALA A 409 14.86 -25.12 -18.70
CA ALA A 409 13.55 -25.27 -18.08
C ALA A 409 12.56 -26.11 -18.90
N LEU A 410 12.85 -26.29 -20.21
CA LEU A 410 12.08 -27.11 -21.14
C LEU A 410 12.56 -28.56 -21.21
N VAL A 411 13.68 -28.90 -20.56
CA VAL A 411 14.12 -30.28 -20.42
C VAL A 411 13.12 -31.06 -19.54
N PRO A 412 12.67 -32.28 -19.96
CA PRO A 412 11.79 -33.11 -19.15
C PRO A 412 12.39 -33.45 -17.78
N THR A 413 11.56 -33.41 -16.72
CA THR A 413 12.02 -33.58 -15.33
C THR A 413 12.57 -34.97 -15.02
N ASP A 414 12.18 -36.01 -15.75
CA ASP A 414 12.75 -37.35 -15.64
C ASP A 414 12.39 -38.23 -16.87
N PRO A 415 13.32 -38.39 -17.84
CA PRO A 415 13.07 -39.22 -19.02
C PRO A 415 12.87 -40.71 -18.69
N LEU A 416 13.32 -41.20 -17.53
CA LEU A 416 13.37 -42.63 -17.19
C LEU A 416 12.22 -43.08 -16.27
N SER A 417 11.71 -42.23 -15.37
CA SER A 417 10.53 -42.61 -14.56
C SER A 417 9.24 -42.71 -15.35
N ALA A 418 9.13 -42.03 -16.50
CA ALA A 418 8.01 -42.17 -17.43
C ALA A 418 7.92 -43.57 -18.09
N PHE A 419 9.01 -44.35 -18.06
CA PHE A 419 9.04 -45.74 -18.57
C PHE A 419 9.03 -46.80 -17.45
N GLY A 420 9.00 -46.40 -16.18
CA GLY A 420 9.25 -47.27 -15.02
C GLY A 420 8.07 -47.51 -14.08
N GLY A 421 6.83 -47.50 -14.58
CA GLY A 421 5.63 -47.80 -13.78
C GLY A 421 4.95 -49.09 -14.21
N ASP A 422 4.80 -50.05 -13.28
CA ASP A 422 4.05 -51.28 -13.48
C ASP A 422 2.60 -51.00 -13.90
N PHE A 423 2.25 -51.31 -15.15
CA PHE A 423 0.87 -51.38 -15.60
C PHE A 423 0.26 -52.71 -15.14
N GLN A 424 -0.53 -52.71 -14.06
CA GLN A 424 -1.46 -53.81 -13.77
C GLN A 424 -2.83 -53.49 -14.35
N LEU A 425 -3.15 -54.13 -15.49
CA LEU A 425 -4.52 -54.35 -15.95
C LEU A 425 -4.82 -55.86 -15.81
N PRO A 426 -5.99 -56.27 -15.30
CA PRO A 426 -6.31 -57.70 -15.18
C PRO A 426 -6.58 -58.30 -16.55
N ASP A 427 -5.96 -59.44 -16.82
CA ASP A 427 -6.24 -60.38 -17.91
C ASP A 427 -6.28 -59.78 -19.32
N PHE A 428 -5.11 -59.60 -19.97
CA PHE A 428 -4.87 -59.94 -21.38
C PHE A 428 -3.39 -59.65 -21.70
N SER A 429 -2.58 -60.68 -21.89
CA SER A 429 -1.18 -60.55 -22.34
C SER A 429 -1.11 -60.52 -23.87
N TYR A 430 -0.91 -59.34 -24.45
CA TYR A 430 -0.39 -59.19 -25.81
C TYR A 430 0.88 -58.35 -25.77
N GLN A 431 2.00 -58.92 -26.24
CA GLN A 431 3.15 -58.13 -26.68
C GLN A 431 2.70 -57.31 -27.91
N PHE A 432 2.66 -55.99 -27.79
CA PHE A 432 2.58 -55.11 -28.95
C PHE A 432 3.98 -54.88 -29.52
N PRO A 433 4.27 -55.27 -30.77
CA PRO A 433 5.35 -54.66 -31.53
C PRO A 433 4.78 -53.39 -32.14
N LEU A 434 4.90 -52.26 -31.45
CA LEU A 434 4.57 -50.96 -32.04
C LEU A 434 5.86 -50.20 -32.29
N SER A 435 6.14 -50.01 -33.58
CA SER A 435 7.14 -49.05 -34.07
C SER A 435 6.86 -47.68 -33.46
N THR A 436 7.91 -47.10 -32.87
CA THR A 436 7.93 -45.82 -32.16
C THR A 436 7.53 -44.59 -32.99
N ASP A 437 7.26 -44.74 -34.29
CA ASP A 437 7.04 -43.59 -35.17
C ASP A 437 5.55 -43.21 -35.35
N ASP A 438 4.61 -44.14 -35.17
CA ASP A 438 3.18 -43.87 -35.47
C ASP A 438 2.33 -43.45 -34.26
N PHE A 439 2.74 -43.79 -33.03
CA PHE A 439 1.99 -43.40 -31.81
C PHE A 439 2.32 -41.98 -31.33
N PHE A 440 3.55 -41.54 -31.58
CA PHE A 440 4.06 -40.21 -31.17
C PHE A 440 3.70 -39.09 -32.16
N SER A 441 3.14 -39.41 -33.32
CA SER A 441 2.73 -38.43 -34.34
C SER A 441 1.36 -37.79 -34.04
N GLN A 442 0.57 -38.36 -33.12
CA GLN A 442 -0.79 -37.91 -32.80
C GLN A 442 -0.88 -36.98 -31.57
N PHE A 443 0.19 -36.84 -30.78
CA PHE A 443 0.22 -35.99 -29.60
C PHE A 443 1.44 -35.06 -29.62
N PRO A 444 1.29 -33.75 -29.31
CA PRO A 444 2.44 -32.87 -29.20
C PRO A 444 3.43 -33.38 -28.12
N PRO A 445 4.76 -33.28 -28.32
CA PRO A 445 5.76 -33.84 -27.42
C PRO A 445 5.61 -33.45 -25.94
N GLU A 446 5.08 -32.24 -25.68
CA GLU A 446 4.81 -31.69 -24.35
C GLU A 446 3.71 -32.44 -23.58
N ALA A 447 2.80 -33.13 -24.27
CA ALA A 447 1.73 -33.91 -23.65
C ALA A 447 2.21 -35.28 -23.13
N LEU A 448 3.34 -35.78 -23.64
CA LEU A 448 3.89 -37.09 -23.29
C LEU A 448 4.98 -37.00 -22.21
N PHE A 449 5.70 -35.86 -22.15
CA PHE A 449 6.75 -35.61 -21.14
C PHE A 449 6.73 -34.14 -20.71
N PRO A 450 6.02 -33.79 -19.63
CA PRO A 450 5.94 -32.39 -19.20
C PRO A 450 7.29 -31.92 -18.64
N SER A 451 7.74 -30.76 -19.12
CA SER A 451 8.93 -30.07 -18.60
C SER A 451 8.68 -29.42 -17.25
N LYS A 452 9.75 -29.01 -16.56
CA LYS A 452 9.65 -28.30 -15.28
C LYS A 452 8.77 -27.05 -15.40
N LEU A 453 8.97 -26.28 -16.47
CA LEU A 453 8.18 -25.09 -16.76
C LEU A 453 6.71 -25.43 -17.05
N SER A 454 6.42 -26.48 -17.82
CA SER A 454 5.04 -26.90 -18.13
C SER A 454 4.25 -27.29 -16.87
N ASN A 455 4.88 -28.03 -15.95
CA ASN A 455 4.29 -28.36 -14.65
C ASN A 455 3.99 -27.10 -13.84
N GLN A 456 4.96 -26.18 -13.79
CA GLN A 456 4.80 -24.92 -13.06
C GLN A 456 3.67 -24.05 -13.62
N LEU A 457 3.52 -23.97 -14.94
CA LEU A 457 2.42 -23.24 -15.58
C LEU A 457 1.06 -23.87 -15.25
N THR A 458 0.99 -25.19 -15.20
CA THR A 458 -0.22 -25.93 -14.80
C THR A 458 -0.64 -25.62 -13.37
N GLU A 459 0.33 -25.52 -12.45
CA GLU A 459 0.08 -25.10 -11.07
C GLU A 459 -0.44 -23.66 -11.01
N ILE A 460 0.23 -22.71 -11.67
CA ILE A 460 -0.21 -21.30 -11.73
C ILE A 460 -1.66 -21.20 -12.23
N MET A 461 -2.00 -21.90 -13.32
CA MET A 461 -3.35 -21.90 -13.86
C MET A 461 -4.37 -22.42 -12.84
N THR A 462 -4.05 -23.50 -12.14
CA THR A 462 -4.91 -24.09 -11.11
C THR A 462 -5.15 -23.12 -9.94
N GLU A 463 -4.09 -22.45 -9.47
CA GLU A 463 -4.17 -21.48 -8.39
C GLU A 463 -4.97 -20.23 -8.78
N LEU A 464 -4.84 -19.76 -10.03
CA LEU A 464 -5.60 -18.63 -10.56
C LEU A 464 -7.10 -18.96 -10.69
N VAL A 465 -7.44 -20.14 -11.20
CA VAL A 465 -8.84 -20.60 -11.27
C VAL A 465 -9.44 -20.71 -9.87
N GLY A 466 -8.68 -21.27 -8.91
CA GLY A 466 -9.09 -21.36 -7.50
C GLY A 466 -9.34 -19.99 -6.88
N THR A 467 -8.42 -19.04 -7.10
CA THR A 467 -8.53 -17.66 -6.62
C THR A 467 -9.73 -16.95 -7.24
N SER A 468 -9.92 -17.08 -8.55
CA SER A 468 -11.04 -16.48 -9.27
C SER A 468 -12.40 -17.00 -8.75
N LYS A 469 -12.54 -18.31 -8.55
CA LYS A 469 -13.75 -18.91 -7.96
C LYS A 469 -14.03 -18.35 -6.57
N SER A 470 -13.01 -18.23 -5.73
CA SER A 470 -13.13 -17.66 -4.38
C SER A 470 -13.58 -16.19 -4.41
N MET A 471 -13.15 -15.40 -5.39
CA MET A 471 -13.58 -14.00 -5.55
C MET A 471 -15.03 -13.85 -6.00
N CYS A 472 -15.61 -14.86 -6.66
CA CYS A 472 -16.98 -14.85 -7.17
C CYS A 472 -18.03 -15.38 -6.16
N LEU A 473 -17.61 -16.05 -5.08
CA LEU A 473 -18.54 -16.55 -4.05
C LEU A 473 -19.31 -15.41 -3.38
N GLY A 474 -20.65 -15.45 -3.47
CA GLY A 474 -21.55 -14.51 -2.78
C GLY A 474 -21.93 -13.25 -3.55
N LYS A 475 -21.57 -13.12 -4.84
CA LYS A 475 -22.05 -12.02 -5.71
C LYS A 475 -23.17 -12.49 -6.64
N PRO A 476 -24.37 -11.88 -6.61
CA PRO A 476 -25.51 -12.31 -7.45
C PRO A 476 -25.29 -12.11 -8.95
N GLU A 477 -24.44 -11.18 -9.37
CA GLU A 477 -24.22 -10.79 -10.77
C GLU A 477 -22.74 -10.38 -11.01
N GLY A 478 -21.82 -11.36 -11.07
CA GLY A 478 -20.39 -11.13 -11.34
C GLY A 478 -19.92 -11.78 -12.65
N GLN A 479 -18.79 -11.30 -13.20
CA GLN A 479 -18.11 -11.96 -14.33
C GLN A 479 -17.85 -13.44 -14.02
N PRO A 480 -17.95 -14.35 -15.00
CA PRO A 480 -17.66 -15.76 -14.80
C PRO A 480 -16.22 -15.94 -14.29
N PRO A 481 -15.97 -16.95 -13.42
CA PRO A 481 -14.61 -17.24 -12.98
C PRO A 481 -13.74 -17.61 -14.18
N LEU A 482 -12.42 -17.40 -14.04
CA LEU A 482 -11.46 -17.77 -15.07
C LEU A 482 -11.59 -19.25 -15.42
N ASP A 483 -11.55 -19.54 -16.72
CA ASP A 483 -11.61 -20.89 -17.23
C ASP A 483 -10.20 -21.46 -17.47
N PHE A 484 -10.01 -22.72 -17.12
CA PHE A 484 -8.71 -23.38 -17.24
C PHE A 484 -8.27 -23.52 -18.71
N MET A 485 -9.21 -23.80 -19.62
CA MET A 485 -8.92 -23.94 -21.04
C MET A 485 -8.57 -22.59 -21.68
N GLU A 486 -9.23 -21.51 -21.25
CA GLU A 486 -8.84 -20.16 -21.67
C GLU A 486 -7.42 -19.82 -21.19
N LEU A 487 -7.10 -20.11 -19.92
CA LEU A 487 -5.77 -19.88 -19.37
C LEU A 487 -4.68 -20.73 -20.05
N SER A 488 -4.97 -21.98 -20.45
CA SER A 488 -3.99 -22.85 -21.11
C SER A 488 -3.58 -22.34 -22.49
N THR A 489 -4.46 -21.60 -23.17
CA THR A 489 -4.11 -20.91 -24.42
C THR A 489 -3.23 -19.67 -24.19
N LEU A 490 -3.35 -19.02 -23.02
CA LEU A 490 -2.60 -17.81 -22.68
C LEU A 490 -1.24 -18.13 -22.05
N LEU A 491 -1.22 -19.00 -21.05
CA LEU A 491 -0.06 -19.43 -20.26
C LEU A 491 0.64 -20.65 -20.89
N GLY A 492 0.86 -20.61 -22.20
CA GLY A 492 1.67 -21.59 -22.92
C GLY A 492 3.16 -21.27 -22.84
N VAL A 493 4.01 -22.29 -23.00
CA VAL A 493 5.48 -22.16 -23.00
C VAL A 493 5.98 -21.09 -23.98
N SER A 494 5.45 -21.08 -25.20
CA SER A 494 5.84 -20.11 -26.23
C SER A 494 5.49 -18.66 -25.85
N ASN A 495 4.31 -18.45 -25.27
CA ASN A 495 3.86 -17.15 -24.79
C ASN A 495 4.66 -16.67 -23.57
N ILE A 496 5.05 -17.59 -22.68
CA ILE A 496 5.90 -17.31 -21.52
C ILE A 496 7.28 -16.84 -21.97
N SER A 497 7.93 -17.56 -22.89
CA SER A 497 9.24 -17.16 -23.42
C SER A 497 9.19 -15.75 -24.05
N ALA A 498 8.18 -15.48 -24.88
CA ALA A 498 7.99 -14.17 -25.49
C ALA A 498 7.75 -13.07 -24.44
N SER A 499 6.92 -13.34 -23.43
CA SER A 499 6.55 -12.36 -22.40
C SER A 499 7.72 -12.06 -21.45
N VAL A 500 8.45 -13.09 -20.99
CA VAL A 500 9.65 -12.92 -20.15
C VAL A 500 10.70 -12.09 -20.90
N SER A 501 10.94 -12.40 -22.18
CA SER A 501 11.81 -11.59 -23.03
C SER A 501 11.33 -10.13 -23.09
N ALA A 502 10.04 -9.90 -23.38
CA ALA A 502 9.47 -8.55 -23.46
C ALA A 502 9.57 -7.78 -22.13
N PHE A 503 9.39 -8.44 -20.98
CA PHE A 503 9.58 -7.85 -19.65
C PHE A 503 11.00 -7.30 -19.48
N PHE A 504 12.02 -8.12 -19.78
CA PHE A 504 13.42 -7.73 -19.61
C PHE A 504 13.89 -6.66 -20.62
N HIS A 505 13.28 -6.56 -21.80
CA HIS A 505 13.56 -5.46 -22.74
C HIS A 505 12.89 -4.15 -22.36
N SER A 506 11.68 -4.24 -21.81
CA SER A 506 10.78 -3.09 -21.71
C SER A 506 10.70 -2.57 -20.28
N LEU A 507 10.20 -3.40 -19.37
CA LEU A 507 9.82 -2.97 -18.03
C LEU A 507 11.00 -2.98 -17.05
N HIS A 508 11.95 -3.91 -17.20
CA HIS A 508 13.05 -4.06 -16.24
C HIS A 508 13.85 -2.77 -16.04
N TRP A 509 14.03 -1.93 -17.06
CA TRP A 509 14.74 -0.65 -16.92
C TRP A 509 14.02 0.36 -16.01
N HIS A 510 12.72 0.21 -15.83
CA HIS A 510 11.92 1.03 -14.93
C HIS A 510 11.84 0.43 -13.52
N LEU A 511 11.93 -0.90 -13.44
CA LEU A 511 11.79 -1.68 -12.21
C LEU A 511 12.83 -2.82 -12.12
N PRO A 512 14.14 -2.51 -12.00
CA PRO A 512 15.23 -3.49 -11.96
C PRO A 512 15.33 -4.15 -10.59
N VAL A 513 14.26 -4.82 -10.16
CA VAL A 513 14.18 -5.55 -8.89
C VAL A 513 14.43 -7.04 -9.06
N VAL A 514 14.40 -7.56 -10.28
CA VAL A 514 14.74 -8.94 -10.65
C VAL A 514 16.12 -8.93 -11.29
N HIS A 515 17.05 -9.78 -10.84
CA HIS A 515 18.37 -9.85 -11.43
C HIS A 515 18.35 -10.72 -12.69
N PHE A 516 18.53 -10.11 -13.87
CA PHE A 516 18.39 -10.80 -15.16
C PHE A 516 19.35 -11.98 -15.33
N PRO A 517 20.68 -11.85 -15.05
CA PRO A 517 21.62 -12.96 -15.27
C PRO A 517 21.38 -14.21 -14.41
N THR A 518 20.71 -14.07 -13.26
CA THR A 518 20.40 -15.21 -12.37
C THR A 518 18.93 -15.61 -12.43
N PHE A 519 18.14 -15.01 -13.33
CA PHE A 519 16.74 -15.35 -13.47
C PHE A 519 16.59 -16.64 -14.27
N ASP A 520 15.96 -17.64 -13.66
CA ASP A 520 15.65 -18.92 -14.28
C ASP A 520 14.13 -19.16 -14.19
N PRO A 521 13.40 -19.14 -15.32
CA PRO A 521 11.95 -19.26 -15.34
C PRO A 521 11.43 -20.59 -14.79
N GLY A 522 12.23 -21.67 -14.82
CA GLY A 522 11.84 -22.97 -14.27
C GLY A 522 12.14 -23.13 -12.77
N ASN A 523 12.83 -22.18 -12.15
CA ASN A 523 13.27 -22.26 -10.74
C ASN A 523 12.79 -21.10 -9.86
N VAL A 524 12.11 -20.10 -10.43
CA VAL A 524 11.48 -19.02 -9.66
C VAL A 524 10.11 -19.43 -9.12
N SER A 525 9.58 -18.67 -8.16
CA SER A 525 8.23 -18.89 -7.62
C SER A 525 7.13 -18.58 -8.62
N ASN A 526 5.98 -19.25 -8.45
CA ASN A 526 4.77 -19.08 -9.25
C ASN A 526 4.31 -17.62 -9.31
N SER A 527 4.35 -16.92 -8.17
CA SER A 527 3.97 -15.51 -8.08
C SER A 527 4.90 -14.60 -8.90
N LEU A 528 6.22 -14.82 -8.83
CA LEU A 528 7.18 -14.03 -9.60
C LEU A 528 7.05 -14.28 -11.09
N LEU A 529 7.00 -15.56 -11.52
CA LEU A 529 6.84 -15.92 -12.92
C LEU A 529 5.55 -15.33 -13.51
N LEU A 530 4.44 -15.42 -12.77
CA LEU A 530 3.15 -14.84 -13.15
C LEU A 530 3.24 -13.31 -13.33
N SER A 531 3.84 -12.60 -12.38
CA SER A 531 3.95 -11.14 -12.46
C SER A 531 4.81 -10.68 -13.66
N ILE A 532 5.93 -11.37 -13.92
CA ILE A 532 6.80 -11.12 -15.07
C ILE A 532 6.06 -11.43 -16.37
N PHE A 533 5.33 -12.56 -16.42
CA PHE A 533 4.50 -12.92 -17.56
C PHE A 533 3.47 -11.83 -17.85
N LEU A 534 2.64 -11.45 -16.89
CA LEU A 534 1.57 -10.45 -17.09
C LEU A 534 2.14 -9.11 -17.54
N SER A 535 3.23 -8.66 -16.94
CA SER A 535 3.92 -7.44 -17.35
C SER A 535 4.44 -7.53 -18.78
N GLY A 536 5.13 -8.60 -19.15
CA GLY A 536 5.59 -8.83 -20.52
C GLY A 536 4.45 -8.97 -21.53
N ALA A 537 3.39 -9.65 -21.12
CA ALA A 537 2.21 -9.94 -21.91
C ALA A 537 1.46 -8.66 -22.34
N THR A 538 1.54 -7.59 -21.55
CA THR A 538 1.01 -6.28 -21.97
C THR A 538 1.68 -5.71 -23.23
N TYR A 539 2.87 -6.18 -23.57
CA TYR A 539 3.61 -5.74 -24.76
C TYR A 539 3.62 -6.77 -25.89
N THR A 540 3.46 -8.06 -25.59
CA THR A 540 3.46 -9.14 -26.61
C THR A 540 2.06 -9.47 -27.14
N PHE A 541 1.00 -9.28 -26.34
CA PHE A 541 -0.39 -9.55 -26.75
C PHE A 541 -1.06 -8.28 -27.32
N PRO A 542 -0.90 -8.04 -28.64
CA PRO A 542 -2.06 -7.64 -29.45
C PRO A 542 -1.97 -8.11 -30.92
N LEU A 543 -1.67 -9.39 -31.20
CA LEU A 543 -1.35 -9.87 -32.56
C LEU A 543 -2.31 -10.92 -33.18
N ASP A 544 -3.18 -11.60 -32.42
CA ASP A 544 -4.16 -12.58 -32.96
C ASP A 544 -5.61 -12.39 -32.41
N GLY A 545 -5.94 -11.21 -31.87
CA GLY A 545 -7.31 -10.91 -31.40
C GLY A 545 -7.67 -11.37 -29.99
N GLY A 546 -6.78 -12.08 -29.29
CA GLY A 546 -6.92 -12.37 -27.85
C GLY A 546 -6.37 -11.21 -27.00
N ALA A 547 -7.23 -10.37 -26.44
CA ALA A 547 -6.83 -9.48 -25.36
C ALA A 547 -6.77 -10.26 -24.05
N LEU A 548 -5.77 -10.01 -23.20
CA LEU A 548 -5.76 -10.58 -21.84
C LEU A 548 -7.06 -10.17 -21.13
N PRO A 549 -7.78 -11.13 -20.51
CA PRO A 549 -8.97 -10.80 -19.73
C PRO A 549 -8.64 -9.76 -18.67
N SER A 550 -9.45 -8.69 -18.57
CA SER A 550 -9.21 -7.65 -17.55
C SER A 550 -9.24 -8.23 -16.15
N SER A 551 -10.09 -9.23 -15.92
CA SER A 551 -10.22 -9.99 -14.68
C SER A 551 -8.95 -10.74 -14.29
N LEU A 552 -8.09 -11.14 -15.24
CA LEU A 552 -6.85 -11.86 -14.95
C LEU A 552 -5.90 -11.03 -14.08
N PHE A 553 -5.84 -9.72 -14.30
CA PHE A 553 -4.99 -8.82 -13.51
C PHE A 553 -5.50 -8.69 -12.07
N ASP A 554 -6.83 -8.55 -11.90
CA ASP A 554 -7.44 -8.49 -10.56
C ASP A 554 -7.27 -9.81 -9.80
N VAL A 555 -7.41 -10.96 -10.49
CA VAL A 555 -7.22 -12.29 -9.89
C VAL A 555 -5.76 -12.53 -9.53
N ALA A 556 -4.82 -12.16 -10.40
CA ALA A 556 -3.39 -12.28 -10.13
C ALA A 556 -2.95 -11.37 -8.96
N GLU A 557 -3.46 -10.14 -8.90
CA GLU A 557 -3.25 -9.25 -7.76
C GLU A 557 -3.74 -9.89 -6.46
N GLU A 558 -4.98 -10.39 -6.46
CA GLU A 558 -5.58 -11.01 -5.29
C GLU A 558 -4.80 -12.26 -4.85
N TYR A 559 -4.37 -13.11 -5.79
CA TYR A 559 -3.53 -14.27 -5.51
C TYR A 559 -2.20 -13.86 -4.82
N ILE A 560 -1.49 -12.88 -5.39
CA ILE A 560 -0.21 -12.41 -4.84
C ILE A 560 -0.41 -11.79 -3.46
N PHE A 561 -1.40 -10.91 -3.29
CA PHE A 561 -1.61 -10.19 -2.03
C PHE A 561 -2.25 -11.03 -0.92
N ARG A 562 -2.98 -12.11 -1.25
CA ARG A 562 -3.36 -13.14 -0.27
C ARG A 562 -2.12 -13.81 0.32
N ASN A 563 -1.16 -14.15 -0.54
CA ASN A 563 0.10 -14.75 -0.08
C ASN A 563 0.92 -13.77 0.77
N ILE A 564 0.98 -12.48 0.38
CA ILE A 564 1.63 -11.44 1.21
C ILE A 564 0.96 -11.30 2.57
N ALA A 565 -0.38 -11.25 2.62
CA ALA A 565 -1.13 -11.14 3.86
C ALA A 565 -0.91 -12.36 4.77
N ASN A 566 -0.81 -13.56 4.19
CA ASN A 566 -0.49 -14.78 4.93
C ASN A 566 0.92 -14.73 5.52
N LEU A 567 1.91 -14.19 4.80
CA LEU A 567 3.26 -14.00 5.36
C LEU A 567 3.26 -13.04 6.54
N ALA A 568 2.51 -11.93 6.46
CA ALA A 568 2.40 -10.97 7.56
C ALA A 568 1.76 -11.57 8.84
N ALA A 569 1.03 -12.69 8.72
CA ALA A 569 0.39 -13.38 9.84
C ALA A 569 1.28 -14.45 10.51
N VAL A 570 2.38 -14.88 9.87
CA VAL A 570 3.25 -15.97 10.36
C VAL A 570 4.53 -15.40 10.99
N PRO A 571 4.96 -15.84 12.18
CA PRO A 571 6.20 -15.36 12.80
C PRO A 571 7.44 -15.68 11.94
N SER A 572 8.38 -14.72 11.88
CA SER A 572 9.58 -14.69 11.03
C SER A 572 10.25 -16.06 10.82
N PRO A 573 10.46 -16.51 9.57
CA PRO A 573 11.12 -17.78 9.29
C PRO A 573 12.59 -17.75 9.69
N LYS A 574 13.05 -18.77 10.43
CA LYS A 574 14.48 -18.99 10.73
C LYS A 574 15.24 -19.67 9.58
N ASP A 575 14.54 -20.12 8.54
CA ASP A 575 15.11 -20.89 7.42
C ASP A 575 15.41 -20.04 6.18
N SER A 576 16.60 -20.25 5.60
CA SER A 576 17.12 -19.54 4.42
C SER A 576 16.33 -19.82 3.13
N THR A 577 15.68 -20.99 3.02
CA THR A 577 14.83 -21.38 1.88
C THR A 577 13.52 -20.58 1.82
N HIS A 578 12.95 -20.23 2.97
CA HIS A 578 11.75 -19.39 3.05
C HIS A 578 12.02 -17.92 2.74
N LEU A 579 13.27 -17.45 2.93
CA LEU A 579 13.65 -16.07 2.63
C LEU A 579 13.61 -15.80 1.12
N LEU A 580 14.10 -16.72 0.29
CA LEU A 580 14.10 -16.55 -1.17
C LEU A 580 12.67 -16.48 -1.73
N SER A 581 11.78 -17.39 -1.32
CA SER A 581 10.38 -17.38 -1.76
C SER A 581 9.63 -16.12 -1.28
N THR A 582 9.94 -15.65 -0.08
CA THR A 582 9.39 -14.38 0.46
C THR A 582 9.85 -13.18 -0.36
N VAL A 583 11.15 -13.09 -0.67
CA VAL A 583 11.72 -12.01 -1.48
C VAL A 583 11.09 -12.01 -2.89
N GLN A 584 10.94 -13.18 -3.50
CA GLN A 584 10.29 -13.30 -4.81
C GLN A 584 8.81 -12.93 -4.78
N LEU A 585 8.10 -13.24 -3.70
CA LEU A 585 6.72 -12.79 -3.53
C LEU A 585 6.65 -11.26 -3.41
N ILE A 586 7.57 -10.62 -2.69
CA ILE A 586 7.67 -9.15 -2.59
C ILE A 586 7.99 -8.52 -3.95
N GLN A 587 8.92 -9.10 -4.73
CA GLN A 587 9.18 -8.68 -6.11
C GLN A 587 7.89 -8.74 -6.93
N SER A 588 7.15 -9.85 -6.84
CA SER A 588 5.91 -10.01 -7.60
C SER A 588 4.82 -9.01 -7.23
N ALA A 589 4.67 -8.71 -5.93
CA ALA A 589 3.73 -7.70 -5.42
C ALA A 589 4.08 -6.30 -5.95
N LEU A 590 5.36 -5.94 -5.96
CA LEU A 590 5.79 -4.64 -6.49
C LEU A 590 5.60 -4.55 -8.01
N ILE A 591 5.89 -5.61 -8.76
CA ILE A 591 5.69 -5.66 -10.22
C ILE A 591 4.20 -5.51 -10.56
N ILE A 592 3.32 -6.26 -9.91
CA ILE A 592 1.87 -6.20 -10.19
C ILE A 592 1.27 -4.85 -9.76
N GLU A 593 1.76 -4.26 -8.67
CA GLU A 593 1.39 -2.92 -8.22
C GLU A 593 1.72 -1.87 -9.30
N MET A 594 2.97 -1.86 -9.80
CA MET A 594 3.39 -0.95 -10.86
C MET A 594 2.62 -1.17 -12.17
N LEU A 595 2.36 -2.42 -12.53
CA LEU A 595 1.60 -2.76 -13.73
C LEU A 595 0.17 -2.21 -13.68
N GLN A 596 -0.48 -2.36 -12.54
CA GLN A 596 -1.86 -1.92 -12.36
C GLN A 596 -2.01 -0.41 -12.13
N PHE A 597 -0.99 0.27 -11.59
CA PHE A 597 -0.97 1.74 -11.59
C PHE A 597 -1.05 2.34 -12.99
N GLY A 598 -0.44 1.68 -13.98
CA GLY A 598 -0.48 2.12 -15.37
C GLY A 598 -1.85 1.98 -16.04
N ARG A 599 -2.80 1.29 -15.40
CA ARG A 599 -4.16 1.05 -15.93
C ARG A 599 -5.10 2.20 -15.56
N ASP A 600 -6.07 2.46 -16.43
CA ASP A 600 -7.04 3.52 -16.25
C ASP A 600 -8.25 3.09 -15.40
N ASP A 601 -8.01 2.66 -14.17
CA ASP A 601 -9.05 2.29 -13.21
C ASP A 601 -8.84 2.93 -11.84
N MET A 602 -9.77 3.82 -11.46
CA MET A 602 -9.74 4.51 -10.17
C MET A 602 -9.93 3.56 -8.98
N GLN A 603 -10.73 2.50 -9.10
CA GLN A 603 -10.95 1.56 -8.00
C GLN A 603 -9.68 0.75 -7.72
N THR A 604 -9.01 0.29 -8.77
CA THR A 604 -7.70 -0.36 -8.67
C THR A 604 -6.66 0.57 -8.04
N ARG A 605 -6.55 1.83 -8.50
CA ARG A 605 -5.63 2.82 -7.90
C ARG A 605 -5.91 3.05 -6.42
N ARG A 606 -7.18 3.19 -6.05
CA ARG A 606 -7.60 3.36 -4.65
C ARG A 606 -7.26 2.14 -3.80
N ARG A 607 -7.52 0.93 -4.31
CA ARG A 607 -7.22 -0.36 -3.65
C ARG A 607 -5.72 -0.50 -3.42
N ILE A 608 -4.91 -0.18 -4.42
CA ILE A 608 -3.45 -0.21 -4.27
C ILE A 608 -3.01 0.74 -3.15
N ARG A 609 -3.47 1.99 -3.22
CA ARG A 609 -3.03 3.05 -2.33
C ARG A 609 -3.44 2.86 -0.86
N ILE A 610 -4.63 2.30 -0.62
CA ILE A 610 -5.20 2.15 0.74
C ILE A 610 -4.93 0.76 1.33
N VAL A 611 -4.83 -0.28 0.50
CA VAL A 611 -4.76 -1.68 0.97
C VAL A 611 -3.44 -2.35 0.58
N ARG A 612 -3.09 -2.36 -0.71
CA ARG A 612 -1.99 -3.20 -1.21
C ARG A 612 -0.62 -2.65 -0.87
N HIS A 613 -0.36 -1.39 -1.20
CA HIS A 613 0.93 -0.77 -0.94
C HIS A 613 1.25 -0.72 0.57
N PRO A 614 0.32 -0.31 1.47
CA PRO A 614 0.57 -0.39 2.91
C PRO A 614 0.86 -1.80 3.42
N CYS A 615 0.20 -2.83 2.87
CA CYS A 615 0.45 -4.23 3.21
C CYS A 615 1.88 -4.67 2.79
N LEU A 616 2.30 -4.29 1.57
CA LEU A 616 3.65 -4.54 1.07
C LEU A 616 4.70 -3.85 1.95
N VAL A 617 4.50 -2.57 2.28
CA VAL A 617 5.39 -1.79 3.16
C VAL A 617 5.49 -2.43 4.54
N SER A 618 4.37 -2.84 5.14
CA SER A 618 4.36 -3.51 6.44
C SER A 618 5.14 -4.83 6.42
N THR A 619 5.01 -5.61 5.34
CA THR A 619 5.72 -6.88 5.16
C THR A 619 7.23 -6.64 5.09
N ILE A 620 7.68 -5.72 4.24
CA ILE A 620 9.11 -5.37 4.09
C ILE A 620 9.69 -4.83 5.40
N ARG A 621 8.94 -4.00 6.12
CA ARG A 621 9.31 -3.48 7.45
C ARG A 621 9.49 -4.60 8.46
N SER A 622 8.58 -5.59 8.49
CA SER A 622 8.68 -6.74 9.41
C SER A 622 9.91 -7.62 9.15
N LEU A 623 10.42 -7.61 7.92
CA LEU A 623 11.63 -8.33 7.52
C LEU A 623 12.93 -7.53 7.73
N GLY A 624 12.85 -6.27 8.17
CA GLY A 624 14.01 -5.40 8.38
C GLY A 624 14.73 -5.01 7.08
N ILE A 625 14.09 -5.17 5.92
CA ILE A 625 14.71 -4.94 4.60
C ILE A 625 15.09 -3.45 4.41
N PHE A 626 14.34 -2.51 5.01
CA PHE A 626 14.66 -1.08 4.98
C PHE A 626 15.94 -0.70 5.74
N GLN A 627 16.51 -1.62 6.52
CA GLN A 627 17.77 -1.44 7.26
C GLN A 627 18.89 -2.35 6.74
N LEU A 628 18.66 -3.08 5.63
CA LEU A 628 19.62 -4.05 5.12
C LEU A 628 20.88 -3.37 4.57
N LYS A 629 22.03 -3.84 5.07
CA LYS A 629 23.37 -3.42 4.62
C LYS A 629 24.10 -4.62 4.06
N ARG A 630 24.72 -4.45 2.89
CA ARG A 630 25.56 -5.49 2.27
C ARG A 630 26.69 -5.89 3.22
N ARG A 631 26.99 -7.19 3.30
CA ARG A 631 28.06 -7.70 4.17
C ARG A 631 29.45 -7.28 3.73
N THR A 632 29.65 -7.18 2.41
CA THR A 632 30.93 -6.80 1.82
C THR A 632 30.72 -5.82 0.68
N ALA A 633 31.65 -4.88 0.52
CA ALA A 633 31.73 -4.03 -0.66
C ALA A 633 32.01 -4.86 -1.93
N PRO A 634 31.63 -4.37 -3.13
CA PRO A 634 32.02 -4.98 -4.39
C PRO A 634 33.52 -5.22 -4.44
N LYS A 635 33.92 -6.47 -4.65
CA LYS A 635 35.32 -6.88 -4.79
C LYS A 635 35.39 -8.15 -5.63
N VAL A 636 36.60 -8.53 -6.02
CA VAL A 636 36.87 -9.81 -6.67
C VAL A 636 36.32 -10.96 -5.82
N CYS A 637 35.50 -11.80 -6.42
CA CYS A 637 34.83 -12.91 -5.73
C CYS A 637 34.57 -14.11 -6.64
N ASP A 638 34.32 -15.27 -6.02
CA ASP A 638 33.89 -16.48 -6.70
C ASP A 638 32.38 -16.46 -7.01
N GLU A 639 31.92 -17.43 -7.81
CA GLU A 639 30.53 -17.54 -8.27
C GLU A 639 29.50 -17.66 -7.15
N MET A 640 29.81 -18.39 -6.07
CA MET A 640 28.90 -18.57 -4.94
C MET A 640 28.78 -17.27 -4.14
N THR A 641 29.90 -16.62 -3.88
CA THR A 641 29.95 -15.32 -3.21
C THR A 641 29.23 -14.25 -4.02
N TRP A 642 29.43 -14.19 -5.34
CA TRP A 642 28.73 -13.26 -6.22
C TRP A 642 27.21 -13.45 -6.16
N LYS A 643 26.72 -14.69 -6.26
CA LYS A 643 25.27 -14.99 -6.14
C LYS A 643 24.69 -14.58 -4.77
N ALA A 644 25.44 -14.78 -3.69
CA ALA A 644 25.01 -14.33 -2.36
C ALA A 644 24.91 -12.80 -2.28
N LEU A 645 25.86 -12.08 -2.87
CA LEU A 645 25.82 -10.61 -2.92
C LEU A 645 24.68 -10.09 -3.80
N VAL A 646 24.39 -10.76 -4.93
CA VAL A 646 23.23 -10.47 -5.78
C VAL A 646 21.93 -10.62 -4.98
N ALA A 647 21.81 -11.64 -4.12
CA ALA A 647 20.61 -11.82 -3.29
C ALA A 647 20.43 -10.68 -2.26
N GLU A 648 21.52 -10.19 -1.65
CA GLU A 648 21.48 -9.00 -0.79
C GLU A 648 21.10 -7.74 -1.60
N GLU A 649 21.64 -7.61 -2.81
CA GLU A 649 21.37 -6.50 -3.72
C GLU A 649 19.90 -6.45 -4.17
N VAL A 650 19.29 -7.60 -4.47
CA VAL A 650 17.86 -7.72 -4.76
C VAL A 650 17.03 -7.11 -3.63
N CYS A 651 17.36 -7.42 -2.37
CA CYS A 651 16.62 -6.91 -1.22
C CYS A 651 16.78 -5.38 -1.07
N ILE A 652 17.99 -4.85 -1.31
CA ILE A 652 18.24 -3.41 -1.30
C ILE A 652 17.46 -2.69 -2.41
N ARG A 653 17.43 -3.26 -3.61
CA ARG A 653 16.65 -2.74 -4.75
C ARG A 653 15.16 -2.79 -4.45
N ILE A 654 14.65 -3.86 -3.85
CA ILE A 654 13.26 -3.91 -3.38
C ILE A 654 12.98 -2.76 -2.40
N ALA A 655 13.82 -2.55 -1.39
CA ALA A 655 13.66 -1.45 -0.43
C ALA A 655 13.56 -0.09 -1.13
N CYS A 656 14.50 0.18 -2.05
CA CYS A 656 14.57 1.45 -2.77
C CYS A 656 13.40 1.64 -3.75
N TRP A 657 12.95 0.59 -4.45
CA TRP A 657 11.85 0.71 -5.41
C TRP A 657 10.47 0.70 -4.76
N VAL A 658 10.28 0.06 -3.61
CA VAL A 658 9.07 0.28 -2.80
C VAL A 658 9.03 1.71 -2.27
N PHE A 659 10.17 2.26 -1.84
CA PHE A 659 10.26 3.67 -1.47
C PHE A 659 9.95 4.62 -2.65
N LEU A 660 10.43 4.30 -3.86
CA LEU A 660 10.07 5.05 -5.08
C LEU A 660 8.56 4.97 -5.37
N ALA A 661 7.94 3.79 -5.19
CA ALA A 661 6.50 3.61 -5.35
C ALA A 661 5.69 4.44 -4.32
N ASP A 662 6.12 4.49 -3.06
CA ASP A 662 5.51 5.33 -2.02
C ASP A 662 5.67 6.82 -2.34
N GLY A 663 6.84 7.22 -2.82
CA GLY A 663 7.12 8.58 -3.32
C GLY A 663 6.25 8.95 -4.52
N PHE A 664 6.07 8.02 -5.47
CA PHE A 664 5.17 8.19 -6.61
C PHE A 664 3.71 8.36 -6.16
N LEU A 665 3.26 7.54 -5.21
CA LEU A 665 1.94 7.69 -4.59
C LEU A 665 1.75 9.04 -3.91
N THR A 666 2.80 9.53 -3.25
CA THR A 666 2.79 10.83 -2.58
C THR A 666 2.66 11.97 -3.59
N VAL A 667 3.49 11.97 -4.63
CA VAL A 667 3.53 13.03 -5.63
C VAL A 667 2.28 12.99 -6.52
N CYS A 668 1.93 11.83 -7.06
CA CYS A 668 0.89 11.74 -8.07
C CYS A 668 -0.53 11.70 -7.49
N PHE A 669 -0.69 11.11 -6.31
CA PHE A 669 -2.00 10.82 -5.71
C PHE A 669 -2.21 11.48 -4.35
N LYS A 670 -1.27 12.32 -3.90
CA LYS A 670 -1.34 13.05 -2.62
C LYS A 670 -1.51 12.09 -1.44
N ASN A 671 -0.96 10.87 -1.58
CA ASN A 671 -0.93 9.91 -0.49
C ASN A 671 0.01 10.44 0.60
N ASN A 672 -0.33 10.21 1.87
CA ASN A 672 0.65 10.44 2.92
C ASN A 672 1.73 9.35 2.80
N PRO A 673 3.03 9.69 2.76
CA PRO A 673 4.08 8.69 2.69
C PRO A 673 3.94 7.63 3.78
N SER A 674 3.92 6.36 3.37
CA SER A 674 3.87 5.20 4.26
C SER A 674 5.26 4.84 4.79
N ILE A 675 6.31 5.31 4.11
CA ILE A 675 7.71 5.12 4.47
C ILE A 675 8.32 6.48 4.82
N SER A 676 8.90 6.58 6.02
CA SER A 676 9.68 7.76 6.38
C SER A 676 11.03 7.74 5.65
N VAL A 677 11.47 8.87 5.12
CA VAL A 677 12.83 8.99 4.56
C VAL A 677 13.90 8.59 5.58
N PHE A 678 13.64 8.86 6.87
CA PHE A 678 14.56 8.54 7.96
C PHE A 678 14.51 7.06 8.40
N GLU A 679 13.50 6.29 7.95
CA GLU A 679 13.42 4.84 8.13
C GLU A 679 14.38 4.09 7.19
N MET A 680 14.74 4.72 6.06
CA MET A 680 15.59 4.16 5.01
C MET A 680 17.09 4.20 5.41
N ASP A 681 17.52 3.19 6.17
CA ASP A 681 18.92 2.95 6.56
C ASP A 681 19.59 1.81 5.75
N CYS A 682 18.97 1.39 4.64
CA CYS A 682 19.60 0.47 3.72
C CYS A 682 20.68 1.18 2.89
N HIS A 683 21.64 0.42 2.36
CA HIS A 683 22.56 0.97 1.36
C HIS A 683 21.80 1.40 0.10
N LEU A 684 22.36 2.35 -0.66
CA LEU A 684 21.88 2.65 -2.01
C LEU A 684 22.24 1.51 -2.98
N PRO A 685 21.44 1.28 -4.04
CA PRO A 685 21.66 0.20 -5.00
C PRO A 685 23.02 0.34 -5.71
N TRP A 686 23.53 -0.75 -6.25
CA TRP A 686 24.72 -0.69 -7.10
C TRP A 686 24.43 -0.03 -8.44
N SER A 687 25.48 0.46 -9.10
CA SER A 687 25.39 0.94 -10.48
C SER A 687 24.84 -0.16 -11.41
N ALA A 688 24.16 0.26 -12.49
CA ALA A 688 23.63 -0.67 -13.48
C ALA A 688 24.72 -1.63 -14.03
N GLY A 689 25.97 -1.18 -14.15
CA GLY A 689 27.07 -2.04 -14.60
C GLY A 689 27.37 -3.21 -13.67
N LEU A 690 27.41 -2.97 -12.34
CA LEU A 690 27.59 -4.04 -11.35
C LEU A 690 26.36 -4.94 -11.25
N TRP A 691 25.17 -4.37 -11.38
CA TRP A 691 23.89 -5.09 -11.30
C TRP A 691 23.62 -5.97 -12.53
N GLU A 692 24.10 -5.59 -13.71
CA GLU A 692 23.87 -6.34 -14.94
C GLU A 692 25.08 -7.25 -15.28
N ALA A 693 26.03 -7.43 -14.37
CA ALA A 693 27.17 -8.32 -14.57
C ALA A 693 26.70 -9.77 -14.79
N GLU A 694 27.13 -10.41 -15.87
CA GLU A 694 26.63 -11.75 -16.26
C GLU A 694 27.29 -12.92 -15.51
N SER A 695 28.42 -12.68 -14.84
CA SER A 695 29.19 -13.69 -14.11
C SER A 695 30.04 -13.05 -13.03
N ALA A 696 30.55 -13.85 -12.08
CA ALA A 696 31.46 -13.34 -11.05
C ALA A 696 32.76 -12.75 -11.65
N SER A 697 33.23 -13.26 -12.79
CA SER A 697 34.39 -12.72 -13.51
C SER A 697 34.12 -11.31 -14.05
N SER A 698 32.97 -11.10 -14.68
CA SER A 698 32.56 -9.77 -15.18
C SER A 698 32.35 -8.80 -14.01
N PHE A 699 31.65 -9.26 -12.96
CA PHE A 699 31.45 -8.48 -11.73
C PHE A 699 32.77 -8.05 -11.10
N SER A 700 33.72 -8.97 -10.97
CA SER A 700 35.04 -8.71 -10.38
C SER A 700 35.82 -7.65 -11.13
N LYS A 701 35.82 -7.69 -12.48
CA LYS A 701 36.48 -6.67 -13.31
C LYS A 701 35.88 -5.28 -13.12
N ILE A 702 34.55 -5.20 -13.05
CA ILE A 702 33.84 -3.93 -12.83
C ILE A 702 34.12 -3.44 -11.40
N ALA A 703 34.08 -4.32 -10.40
CA ALA A 703 34.37 -3.99 -9.01
C ALA A 703 35.80 -3.45 -8.81
N GLU A 704 36.79 -4.03 -9.49
CA GLU A 704 38.17 -3.51 -9.49
C GLU A 704 38.25 -2.09 -10.06
N ALA A 705 37.55 -1.82 -11.17
CA ALA A 705 37.52 -0.49 -11.79
C ALA A 705 36.87 0.58 -10.88
N HIS A 706 35.93 0.19 -10.01
CA HIS A 706 35.23 1.07 -9.07
C HIS A 706 35.85 1.05 -7.65
N SER A 707 36.98 0.37 -7.46
CA SER A 707 37.63 0.25 -6.13
C SER A 707 38.10 1.60 -5.54
N ALA A 708 38.25 2.62 -6.39
CA ALA A 708 38.61 3.98 -6.01
C ALA A 708 37.41 4.87 -5.64
N ASP A 709 36.18 4.42 -5.89
CA ASP A 709 34.98 5.21 -5.61
C ASP A 709 34.69 5.30 -4.11
N LEU A 710 34.16 6.45 -3.69
CA LEU A 710 33.73 6.63 -2.31
C LEU A 710 32.45 5.82 -2.05
N PRO A 711 32.37 5.08 -0.94
CA PRO A 711 31.17 4.34 -0.60
C PRO A 711 30.00 5.30 -0.38
N LEU A 712 28.86 5.00 -1.00
CA LEU A 712 27.65 5.77 -0.85
C LEU A 712 27.03 5.56 0.55
N PRO A 713 26.74 6.63 1.30
CA PRO A 713 26.03 6.52 2.57
C PRO A 713 24.60 5.97 2.38
N PRO A 714 23.97 5.45 3.46
CA PRO A 714 22.53 5.14 3.48
C PRO A 714 21.66 6.33 3.09
N LEU A 715 20.47 6.06 2.53
CA LEU A 715 19.58 7.11 2.00
C LEU A 715 19.27 8.21 3.02
N ARG A 716 18.99 7.85 4.29
CA ARG A 716 18.74 8.84 5.35
C ARG A 716 19.91 9.82 5.55
N ASP A 717 21.14 9.35 5.43
CA ASP A 717 22.35 10.15 5.69
C ASP A 717 22.62 11.08 4.50
N VAL A 718 22.42 10.56 3.28
CA VAL A 718 22.52 11.34 2.04
C VAL A 718 21.51 12.49 2.04
N VAL A 719 20.26 12.23 2.41
CA VAL A 719 19.22 13.27 2.48
C VAL A 719 19.51 14.28 3.60
N THR A 720 19.97 13.82 4.77
CA THR A 720 20.36 14.71 5.88
C THR A 720 21.46 15.67 5.45
N GLN A 721 22.49 15.16 4.75
CA GLN A 721 23.56 16.00 4.21
C GLN A 721 23.05 16.99 3.16
N LEU A 722 22.13 16.60 2.27
CA LEU A 722 21.53 17.54 1.30
C LEU A 722 20.76 18.68 1.98
N LEU A 723 20.08 18.41 3.09
CA LEU A 723 19.34 19.41 3.89
C LEU A 723 20.27 20.39 4.63
N GLU A 724 21.43 19.91 5.08
CA GLU A 724 22.35 20.67 5.94
C GLU A 724 23.40 21.43 5.15
N THR A 725 23.93 20.84 4.07
CA THR A 725 25.06 21.37 3.29
C THR A 725 24.72 22.70 2.63
N GLN A 726 25.51 23.74 2.93
CA GLN A 726 25.38 25.07 2.32
C GLN A 726 25.85 25.05 0.86
N ASN A 727 25.34 25.99 0.05
CA ASN A 727 25.46 26.00 -1.41
C ASN A 727 26.89 26.01 -2.01
N GLU A 728 27.92 26.17 -1.19
CA GLU A 728 29.33 26.32 -1.61
C GLU A 728 30.21 25.11 -1.24
N VAL A 729 29.71 24.18 -0.43
CA VAL A 729 30.50 23.04 0.07
C VAL A 729 30.32 21.84 -0.84
N SER A 730 31.44 21.28 -1.32
CA SER A 730 31.44 20.04 -2.10
C SER A 730 31.07 18.85 -1.22
N ILE A 731 30.18 17.99 -1.72
CA ILE A 731 29.72 16.80 -1.02
C ILE A 731 30.54 15.60 -1.52
N PRO A 732 31.36 14.94 -0.68
CA PRO A 732 32.33 13.95 -1.17
C PRO A 732 31.71 12.80 -1.99
N TRP A 733 30.56 12.26 -1.58
CA TRP A 733 29.90 11.14 -2.27
C TRP A 733 29.18 11.56 -3.57
N SER A 734 29.06 12.86 -3.89
CA SER A 734 28.30 13.31 -5.06
C SER A 734 28.95 12.91 -6.39
N LEU A 735 30.21 12.47 -6.37
CA LEU A 735 30.92 11.95 -7.54
C LEU A 735 30.55 10.50 -7.87
N SER A 736 29.99 9.76 -6.91
CA SER A 736 29.70 8.33 -7.04
C SER A 736 28.21 8.04 -7.23
N VAL A 737 27.36 9.07 -7.35
CA VAL A 737 25.91 8.90 -7.55
C VAL A 737 25.54 8.77 -9.02
N SER A 738 24.57 7.89 -9.30
CA SER A 738 24.00 7.67 -10.62
C SER A 738 22.67 8.43 -10.78
N VAL A 739 22.13 8.43 -12.00
CA VAL A 739 20.80 8.99 -12.30
C VAL A 739 19.69 8.26 -11.52
N GLU A 740 19.83 6.96 -11.29
CA GLU A 740 18.91 6.16 -10.45
C GLU A 740 18.91 6.64 -8.99
N HIS A 741 20.09 6.91 -8.41
CA HIS A 741 20.19 7.46 -7.06
C HIS A 741 19.52 8.83 -6.96
N LEU A 742 19.70 9.67 -7.99
CA LEU A 742 19.09 10.98 -8.03
C LEU A 742 17.56 10.91 -8.14
N LEU A 743 17.01 9.92 -8.84
CA LEU A 743 15.56 9.66 -8.84
C LEU A 743 15.05 9.34 -7.42
N ILE A 744 15.73 8.46 -6.68
CA ILE A 744 15.37 8.12 -5.30
C ILE A 744 15.42 9.37 -4.41
N LEU A 745 16.47 10.18 -4.55
CA LEU A 745 16.65 11.39 -3.76
C LEU A 745 15.60 12.47 -4.04
N ILE A 746 15.20 12.68 -5.30
CA ILE A 746 14.18 13.70 -5.58
C ILE A 746 12.81 13.28 -5.05
N TYR A 747 12.49 11.98 -5.03
CA TYR A 747 11.30 11.49 -4.35
C TYR A 747 11.37 11.66 -2.83
N ALA A 748 12.54 11.43 -2.23
CA ALA A 748 12.75 11.69 -0.80
C ALA A 748 12.51 13.16 -0.45
N ILE A 749 13.04 14.09 -1.25
CA ILE A 749 12.83 15.53 -1.03
C ILE A 749 11.36 15.92 -1.23
N ASN A 750 10.68 15.36 -2.25
CA ASN A 750 9.24 15.57 -2.45
C ASN A 750 8.40 15.05 -1.28
N SER A 751 8.74 13.88 -0.73
CA SER A 751 8.09 13.31 0.45
C SER A 751 8.25 14.23 1.67
N LEU A 752 9.46 14.74 1.93
CA LEU A 752 9.71 15.72 3.00
C LEU A 752 8.94 17.04 2.79
N ALA A 753 8.86 17.52 1.55
CA ALA A 753 8.09 18.71 1.19
C ALA A 753 6.60 18.53 1.48
N PHE A 754 6.03 17.39 1.10
CA PHE A 754 4.65 17.02 1.38
C PHE A 754 4.39 16.98 2.90
N GLN A 755 5.22 16.26 3.66
CA GLN A 755 5.06 16.11 5.11
C GLN A 755 5.23 17.44 5.86
N THR A 756 6.12 18.31 5.39
CA THR A 756 6.31 19.66 5.97
C THR A 756 5.07 20.53 5.72
N ARG A 757 4.52 20.52 4.50
CA ARG A 757 3.29 21.24 4.16
C ARG A 757 2.07 20.71 4.93
N ALA A 758 2.00 19.40 5.16
CA ALA A 758 0.97 18.77 5.98
C ALA A 758 1.12 19.06 7.49
N GLY A 759 2.23 19.70 7.92
CA GLY A 759 2.49 20.04 9.32
C GLY A 759 2.97 18.86 10.18
N LEU A 760 3.40 17.75 9.55
CA LEU A 760 3.88 16.54 10.21
C LEU A 760 5.35 16.65 10.65
N LEU A 761 6.18 17.41 9.93
CA LEU A 761 7.60 17.63 10.26
C LEU A 761 7.86 19.09 10.66
N ARG A 762 7.38 19.51 11.84
CA ARG A 762 7.49 20.91 12.30
C ARG A 762 8.93 21.41 12.51
N TYR A 763 9.89 20.50 12.70
CA TYR A 763 11.30 20.86 12.85
C TYR A 763 11.98 21.18 11.51
N LEU A 764 11.37 20.80 10.39
CA LEU A 764 11.93 20.98 9.06
C LEU A 764 11.37 22.26 8.43
N SER A 765 12.23 23.24 8.16
CA SER A 765 11.84 24.50 7.51
C SER A 765 11.82 24.35 5.99
N VAL A 766 10.92 25.08 5.32
CA VAL A 766 10.84 25.16 3.84
C VAL A 766 12.19 25.53 3.20
N ASP A 767 13.00 26.37 3.85
CA ASP A 767 14.32 26.76 3.35
C ASP A 767 15.35 25.61 3.34
N LYS A 768 15.24 24.64 4.26
CA LYS A 768 16.08 23.44 4.25
C LYS A 768 15.72 22.56 3.06
N ILE A 769 14.42 22.45 2.75
CA ILE A 769 13.94 21.70 1.57
C ILE A 769 14.38 22.39 0.28
N ARG A 770 14.27 23.73 0.18
CA ARG A 770 14.80 24.49 -0.97
C ARG A 770 16.29 24.28 -1.16
N ARG A 771 17.06 24.25 -0.07
CA ARG A 771 18.50 23.97 -0.10
C ARG A 771 18.80 22.56 -0.61
N ALA A 772 18.10 21.54 -0.10
CA ALA A 772 18.24 20.17 -0.61
C ALA A 772 17.87 20.08 -2.10
N SER A 773 16.81 20.76 -2.53
CA SER A 773 16.41 20.86 -3.95
C SER A 773 17.50 21.49 -4.82
N ALA A 774 18.15 22.57 -4.35
CA ALA A 774 19.24 23.24 -5.06
C ALA A 774 20.51 22.38 -5.14
N ASN A 775 20.88 21.74 -4.02
CA ASN A 775 22.02 20.82 -3.98
C ASN A 775 21.78 19.63 -4.91
N TRP A 776 20.59 19.04 -4.90
CA TRP A 776 20.20 17.97 -5.81
C TRP A 776 20.37 18.38 -7.28
N LYS A 777 19.91 19.58 -7.66
CA LYS A 777 20.03 20.08 -9.05
C LYS A 777 21.48 20.23 -9.50
N ARG A 778 22.36 20.74 -8.63
CA ARG A 778 23.79 20.88 -8.93
C ARG A 778 24.43 19.51 -9.22
N ILE A 779 24.09 18.51 -8.41
CA ILE A 779 24.59 17.14 -8.59
C ILE A 779 24.00 16.54 -9.87
N TRP A 780 22.71 16.73 -10.12
CA TRP A 780 22.06 16.32 -11.37
C TRP A 780 22.74 16.88 -12.61
N ASP A 781 23.04 18.18 -12.65
CA ASP A 781 23.71 18.81 -13.79
C ASP A 781 25.13 18.28 -13.98
N SER A 782 25.84 18.01 -12.89
CA SER A 782 27.17 17.40 -12.94
C SER A 782 27.11 15.97 -13.49
N VAL A 783 26.19 15.13 -13.01
CA VAL A 783 26.07 13.73 -13.43
C VAL A 783 25.59 13.64 -14.87
N THR A 784 24.56 14.40 -15.24
CA THR A 784 23.97 14.36 -16.58
C THR A 784 24.83 15.06 -17.64
N GLY A 785 25.62 16.07 -17.25
CA GLY A 785 26.59 16.72 -18.14
C GLY A 785 27.73 15.80 -18.58
N LEU A 786 28.02 14.74 -17.82
CA LEU A 786 29.04 13.74 -18.15
C LEU A 786 28.52 12.61 -19.06
N LEU A 787 27.20 12.47 -19.21
CA LEU A 787 26.60 11.39 -19.99
C LEU A 787 26.53 11.75 -21.47
N ALA A 788 26.93 10.81 -22.33
CA ALA A 788 26.70 10.93 -23.75
C ALA A 788 25.20 10.83 -24.09
N LYS A 789 24.76 11.50 -25.16
CA LYS A 789 23.32 11.62 -25.51
C LYS A 789 22.65 10.27 -25.74
N ASP A 790 23.39 9.32 -26.32
CA ASP A 790 22.99 7.93 -26.54
C ASP A 790 22.80 7.18 -25.22
N GLN A 791 23.74 7.30 -24.28
CA GLN A 791 23.63 6.68 -22.95
C GLN A 791 22.39 7.17 -22.20
N PHE A 792 22.03 8.46 -22.34
CA PHE A 792 20.87 9.04 -21.67
C PHE A 792 19.53 8.43 -22.10
N PHE A 793 19.40 7.97 -23.35
CA PHE A 793 18.18 7.31 -23.82
C PHE A 793 17.94 5.94 -23.17
N HIS A 794 18.98 5.29 -22.67
CA HIS A 794 18.94 3.93 -22.13
C HIS A 794 18.68 3.87 -20.61
N ILE A 795 18.57 5.02 -19.94
CA ILE A 795 18.43 5.12 -18.49
C ILE A 795 17.02 4.76 -17.97
N GLY A 796 16.02 4.63 -18.86
CA GLY A 796 14.65 4.27 -18.46
C GLY A 796 13.90 5.42 -17.77
N TYR A 797 13.10 5.12 -16.74
CA TYR A 797 12.35 6.13 -15.98
C TYR A 797 13.21 7.19 -15.28
N PRO A 798 14.36 6.86 -14.66
CA PRO A 798 15.21 7.84 -13.96
C PRO A 798 15.60 9.08 -14.77
N LYS A 799 15.62 9.03 -16.11
CA LYS A 799 15.87 10.21 -16.97
C LYS A 799 14.87 11.36 -16.74
N HIS A 800 13.69 11.06 -16.21
CA HIS A 800 12.63 12.03 -15.93
C HIS A 800 12.71 12.65 -14.53
N ALA A 801 13.72 12.32 -13.72
CA ALA A 801 13.83 12.84 -12.35
C ALA A 801 13.86 14.38 -12.29
N GLN A 802 14.39 15.05 -13.33
CA GLN A 802 14.37 16.50 -13.43
C GLN A 802 12.94 17.09 -13.50
N GLU A 803 11.96 16.34 -14.04
CA GLU A 803 10.56 16.79 -14.06
C GLU A 803 9.97 16.87 -12.64
N LEU A 804 10.37 15.95 -11.76
CA LEU A 804 9.98 15.96 -10.34
C LEU A 804 10.63 17.12 -9.59
N TRP A 805 11.82 17.54 -10.00
CA TRP A 805 12.48 18.73 -9.47
C TRP A 805 11.76 20.02 -9.86
N TRP A 806 11.34 20.16 -11.13
CA TRP A 806 10.51 21.30 -11.55
C TRP A 806 9.19 21.33 -10.77
N LEU A 807 8.52 20.19 -10.63
CA LEU A 807 7.27 20.08 -9.87
C LEU A 807 7.44 20.48 -8.40
N LEU A 808 8.54 20.02 -7.77
CA LEU A 808 8.89 20.36 -6.38
C LEU A 808 9.07 21.87 -6.21
N ASN A 809 9.86 22.52 -7.06
CA ASN A 809 10.12 23.96 -6.91
C ASN A 809 8.87 24.79 -7.14
N ALA A 810 8.06 24.45 -8.14
CA ALA A 810 6.76 25.09 -8.34
C ALA A 810 5.85 24.93 -7.11
N THR A 811 5.84 23.74 -6.51
CA THR A 811 5.10 23.46 -5.27
C THR A 811 5.59 24.34 -4.11
N LEU A 812 6.91 24.49 -3.93
CA LEU A 812 7.52 25.32 -2.87
C LEU A 812 7.32 26.82 -3.10
N GLU A 813 7.23 27.25 -4.36
CA GLU A 813 6.98 28.65 -4.72
C GLU A 813 5.52 29.03 -4.45
N VAL A 814 4.56 28.23 -4.94
CA VAL A 814 3.14 28.48 -4.70
C VAL A 814 2.81 28.42 -3.22
N SER A 815 3.37 27.46 -2.48
CA SER A 815 3.15 27.37 -1.03
C SER A 815 3.65 28.60 -0.25
N SER A 816 4.51 29.43 -0.86
CA SER A 816 5.00 30.68 -0.25
C SER A 816 4.20 31.93 -0.65
N LYS A 817 3.37 31.84 -1.70
CA LYS A 817 2.52 32.93 -2.19
C LYS A 817 1.10 32.70 -1.68
N SER A 818 0.55 33.63 -0.89
CA SER A 818 -0.79 33.51 -0.28
C SER A 818 -1.97 33.46 -1.26
N ASP A 819 -1.73 33.78 -2.53
CA ASP A 819 -2.79 34.22 -3.45
C ASP A 819 -3.26 33.16 -4.46
N ALA A 820 -2.61 31.99 -4.54
CA ALA A 820 -2.98 30.92 -5.48
C ALA A 820 -3.22 29.59 -4.76
N SER A 821 -4.48 29.15 -4.69
CA SER A 821 -4.88 27.86 -4.11
C SER A 821 -5.19 26.85 -5.21
N PHE A 822 -4.26 25.92 -5.47
CA PHE A 822 -4.48 24.78 -6.37
C PHE A 822 -4.99 23.57 -5.60
N LYS A 823 -6.01 22.87 -6.13
CA LYS A 823 -6.53 21.62 -5.54
C LYS A 823 -5.50 20.49 -5.44
N TYR A 824 -4.45 20.53 -6.27
CA TYR A 824 -3.32 19.62 -6.15
C TYR A 824 -2.53 19.82 -4.84
N LEU A 825 -2.49 21.04 -4.32
CA LEU A 825 -1.76 21.35 -3.09
C LEU A 825 -2.57 21.05 -1.81
N ASP A 826 -3.85 20.72 -1.95
CA ASP A 826 -4.69 20.24 -0.85
C ASP A 826 -4.15 18.91 -0.31
N ASN A 827 -4.11 18.76 1.02
CA ASN A 827 -3.59 17.56 1.69
C ASN A 827 -4.53 16.33 1.59
N THR A 828 -5.64 16.43 0.86
CA THR A 828 -6.58 15.32 0.66
C THR A 828 -6.09 14.40 -0.45
N ALA A 829 -5.91 13.12 -0.14
CA ALA A 829 -5.54 12.12 -1.13
C ALA A 829 -6.55 12.03 -2.27
N THR A 830 -6.10 11.68 -3.47
CA THR A 830 -6.93 11.59 -4.68
C THR A 830 -6.63 10.31 -5.45
N ASP A 831 -7.64 9.77 -6.13
CA ASP A 831 -7.47 8.65 -7.07
C ASP A 831 -7.59 9.14 -8.54
N ASP A 832 -7.85 10.44 -8.71
CA ASP A 832 -7.91 11.18 -9.97
C ASP A 832 -6.63 12.01 -10.19
N LEU A 833 -6.13 11.97 -11.42
CA LEU A 833 -4.94 12.68 -11.89
C LEU A 833 -5.26 14.07 -12.46
N GLY A 834 -6.54 14.44 -12.62
CA GLY A 834 -6.95 15.73 -13.19
C GLY A 834 -6.34 16.94 -12.47
N ASN A 835 -6.38 16.95 -11.13
CA ASN A 835 -5.79 18.03 -10.34
C ASN A 835 -4.26 18.17 -10.56
N LEU A 836 -3.56 17.03 -10.71
CA LEU A 836 -2.13 17.02 -10.99
C LEU A 836 -1.86 17.53 -12.41
N ASN A 837 -2.67 17.11 -13.38
CA ASN A 837 -2.57 17.56 -14.77
C ASN A 837 -2.72 19.09 -14.89
N ASP A 838 -3.73 19.66 -14.23
CA ASP A 838 -3.98 21.10 -14.22
C ASP A 838 -2.80 21.87 -13.60
N PHE A 839 -2.24 21.34 -12.51
CA PHE A 839 -1.07 21.95 -11.86
C PHE A 839 0.19 21.85 -12.71
N ILE A 840 0.43 20.73 -13.40
CA ILE A 840 1.55 20.59 -14.34
C ILE A 840 1.39 21.54 -15.53
N GLN A 841 0.17 21.71 -16.05
CA GLN A 841 -0.10 22.63 -17.15
C GLN A 841 0.19 24.08 -16.75
N TRP A 842 -0.19 24.49 -15.54
CA TRP A 842 0.18 25.78 -14.97
C TRP A 842 1.70 25.93 -14.79
N CYS A 843 2.38 24.90 -14.26
CA CYS A 843 3.84 24.90 -14.13
C CYS A 843 4.53 25.09 -15.49
N TYR A 844 3.99 24.45 -16.54
CA TYR A 844 4.54 24.52 -17.90
C TYR A 844 4.38 25.92 -18.52
N GLU A 845 3.27 26.61 -18.25
CA GLU A 845 3.00 27.96 -18.78
C GLU A 845 3.87 29.05 -18.11
N ILE A 846 4.39 28.78 -16.92
CA ILE A 846 5.24 29.71 -16.14
C ILE A 846 6.71 29.31 -16.18
N ALA A 847 7.02 28.09 -16.64
CA ALA A 847 8.40 27.67 -16.84
C ALA A 847 9.08 28.58 -17.89
N PRO A 848 10.28 29.12 -17.59
CA PRO A 848 10.98 30.05 -18.48
C PRO A 848 11.45 29.42 -19.79
#